data_AF-A0A229SAV3-F1
#
_entry.id   AF-A0A229SAV3-F1
#
_cell.length_a   1.000
_cell.length_b   1.000
_cell.length_c   1.000
_cell.angle_alpha   90.00
_cell.angle_beta   90.00
_cell.angle_gamma   90.00
#
_symmetry.space_group_name_H-M   'P 1'
#
loop_
_entity.id
_entity.type
_entity.pdbx_description
1 polymer ?
#
loop_
_entity_poly.entity_id
_entity_poly.type
_entity_poly.pdbx_seq_one_letter_code
_entity_poly.pdbx_strand_id
1 'polypeptide(L)'
;MSEAENRSASNLLLLCLPHACQIDEAPESYPADVLRAWKRAQLAEYEQARRSWSITDAEAKAAVAPLDLEVAMKAVVDAMPFNPRMRSRGERWQLAMRRGHAQRIARLTPLVDVRRREDVLAWMARLDEPVVHVPAGQVRVLVARLGAGKSEEAARWWEEGLHEAAGDPETEVPVYFTPRQVVTSLEQAVVDELGGDPARTCRVVLDGLDSVSNREADGLLAEARQLVQVWRDVSVLATARPGLEVPAAEKIELKPWPVGRATELAEVALGKQLPGDLWSAETNDLLTSPLAALAVAARVAAGQDTRVSRARLLADLTPKLIEAHHVDVSDETWADAAKLAVALLDRPESATAVLFRPLPRLRRLLDTDLVVLDRDKLSFALAIFEQYFAAEAITSGLVSVDTIAAAGSFPRWRYAIAFAISSSAPPEQEALLLKLAKINPAAVFWTLDEIAGSNESETLEGPSDDQIAALLRRRDPHEAVKEGDLAVRAGLWFREAEVALLDGLGPLADSLVRHREGKPTQWGVGLVDGYLTVARAKIAAPSPEAVRLIPTPPRLAEGWHRWTQFRFPTADMGRWLHAQEELRRGLESAITRRTLSVPRSSWLARERAYLLSAFVQDFGTAQRRRPIRLADVRETLSSWLGRADGSERTTWSSSSYSIDADDLRWLSEQLAEEDGDVLPPLWPDGDEPHTGRWAWQAYLARIDSYRGA
;
A
#
# COMPACT_ATOMS: atom_id res chain seq x y z
N MET A 1 -26.65 31.67 50.92
CA MET A 1 -25.95 30.91 52.00
C MET A 1 -24.48 31.24 51.90
N SER A 2 -23.76 31.44 53.01
CA SER A 2 -22.31 31.71 52.91
C SER A 2 -21.55 30.44 52.50
N GLU A 3 -20.40 30.57 51.84
CA GLU A 3 -19.54 29.43 51.45
C GLU A 3 -19.20 28.53 52.66
N ALA A 4 -18.97 29.13 53.83
CA ALA A 4 -18.71 28.42 55.08
C ALA A 4 -19.91 27.60 55.58
N GLU A 5 -21.12 28.11 55.36
CA GLU A 5 -22.36 27.44 55.75
C GLU A 5 -22.71 26.29 54.77
N ASN A 6 -22.36 26.44 53.48
CA ASN A 6 -22.45 25.37 52.49
C ASN A 6 -21.52 24.20 52.84
N ARG A 7 -20.30 24.50 53.28
CA ARG A 7 -19.28 23.50 53.68
C ARG A 7 -19.44 22.95 55.09
N SER A 8 -20.49 23.36 55.82
CA SER A 8 -20.71 22.88 57.18
C SER A 8 -21.01 21.37 57.22
N ALA A 9 -20.55 20.69 58.27
CA ALA A 9 -20.71 19.25 58.42
C ALA A 9 -22.18 18.78 58.39
N SER A 10 -23.11 19.64 58.79
CA SER A 10 -24.56 19.43 58.71
C SER A 10 -25.07 19.40 57.26
N ASN A 11 -24.41 20.07 56.32
CA ASN A 11 -24.79 20.16 54.90
C ASN A 11 -23.93 19.29 53.97
N LEU A 12 -22.89 18.59 54.47
CA LEU A 12 -22.08 17.67 53.66
C LEU A 12 -22.94 16.52 53.09
N LEU A 13 -22.91 16.37 51.76
CA LEU A 13 -23.53 15.32 50.96
C LEU A 13 -22.45 14.45 50.31
N LEU A 14 -22.72 13.15 50.17
CA LEU A 14 -21.85 12.27 49.40
C LEU A 14 -22.21 12.42 47.92
N LEU A 15 -21.35 13.11 47.16
CA LEU A 15 -21.52 13.38 45.73
C LEU A 15 -20.22 13.09 44.99
N CYS A 16 -20.30 12.76 43.70
CA CYS A 16 -19.12 12.74 42.85
C CYS A 16 -18.64 14.17 42.56
N LEU A 17 -17.35 14.32 42.26
CA LEU A 17 -16.70 15.61 42.05
C LEU A 17 -17.44 16.55 41.07
N PRO A 18 -17.97 16.06 39.92
CA PRO A 18 -18.72 16.90 38.98
C PRO A 18 -20.01 17.51 39.56
N HIS A 19 -20.77 16.75 40.34
CA HIS A 19 -22.02 17.25 40.93
C HIS A 19 -21.76 18.20 42.11
N ALA A 20 -20.69 17.97 42.87
CA ALA A 20 -20.24 18.95 43.87
C ALA A 20 -19.87 20.30 43.22
N CYS A 21 -19.15 20.26 42.09
CA CYS A 21 -18.78 21.46 41.33
C CYS A 21 -20.01 22.24 40.83
N GLN A 22 -21.04 21.54 40.32
CA GLN A 22 -22.28 22.17 39.88
C GLN A 22 -23.04 22.90 41.00
N ILE A 23 -22.99 22.38 42.23
CA ILE A 23 -23.61 23.03 43.39
C ILE A 23 -22.85 24.31 43.78
N ASP A 24 -21.52 24.25 43.72
CA ASP A 24 -20.66 25.41 44.01
C ASP A 24 -20.76 26.50 42.94
N GLU A 25 -20.97 26.13 41.67
CA GLU A 25 -21.12 27.06 40.55
C GLU A 25 -22.50 27.75 40.50
N ALA A 26 -23.55 27.10 41.03
CA ALA A 26 -24.92 27.61 40.99
C ALA A 26 -25.65 27.53 42.35
N PRO A 27 -25.14 28.19 43.41
CA PRO A 27 -25.67 28.05 44.77
C PRO A 27 -27.14 28.49 44.91
N GLU A 28 -27.62 29.38 44.03
CA GLU A 28 -29.00 29.85 43.97
C GLU A 28 -29.99 28.71 43.62
N SER A 29 -29.52 27.73 42.83
CA SER A 29 -30.33 26.59 42.37
C SER A 29 -30.35 25.43 43.37
N TYR A 30 -29.49 25.48 44.39
CA TYR A 30 -29.33 24.43 45.39
C TYR A 30 -29.39 25.01 46.81
N PRO A 31 -30.55 25.54 47.23
CA PRO A 31 -30.69 26.12 48.55
C PRO A 31 -30.52 25.06 49.65
N ALA A 32 -30.15 25.52 50.85
CA ALA A 32 -29.71 24.67 51.96
C ALA A 32 -30.75 23.62 52.38
N ASP A 33 -32.03 23.93 52.24
CA ASP A 33 -33.16 23.04 52.51
C ASP A 33 -33.20 21.83 51.55
N VAL A 34 -32.90 22.03 50.27
CA VAL A 34 -32.78 20.97 49.26
C VAL A 34 -31.61 20.04 49.61
N LEU A 35 -30.43 20.61 49.91
CA LEU A 35 -29.25 19.83 50.27
C LEU A 35 -29.49 18.99 51.55
N ARG A 36 -30.16 19.57 52.55
CA ARG A 36 -30.56 18.86 53.78
C ARG A 36 -31.63 17.79 53.54
N ALA A 37 -32.49 17.96 52.55
CA ALA A 37 -33.47 16.94 52.17
C ALA A 37 -32.77 15.73 51.53
N TRP A 38 -31.83 15.97 50.61
CA TRP A 38 -31.04 14.91 49.98
C TRP A 38 -30.19 14.13 50.99
N LYS A 39 -29.61 14.82 51.98
CA LYS A 39 -28.84 14.16 53.04
C LYS A 39 -29.69 13.22 53.87
N ARG A 40 -30.92 13.64 54.20
CA ARG A 40 -31.88 12.79 54.92
C ARG A 40 -32.26 11.56 54.09
N ALA A 41 -32.40 11.71 52.77
CA ALA A 41 -32.65 10.58 51.87
C ALA A 41 -31.46 9.60 51.82
N GLN A 42 -30.22 10.09 51.68
CA GLN A 42 -29.02 9.25 51.69
C GLN A 42 -28.85 8.49 53.02
N LEU A 43 -29.13 9.14 54.16
CA LEU A 43 -29.08 8.47 55.46
C LEU A 43 -30.20 7.44 55.63
N ALA A 44 -31.40 7.69 55.11
CA ALA A 44 -32.49 6.74 55.11
C ALA A 44 -32.20 5.51 54.24
N GLU A 45 -31.62 5.73 53.06
CA GLU A 45 -31.17 4.66 52.15
C GLU A 45 -30.04 3.84 52.78
N TYR A 46 -29.06 4.49 53.42
CA TYR A 46 -28.00 3.80 54.16
C TYR A 46 -28.55 2.96 55.31
N GLU A 47 -29.47 3.50 56.10
CA GLU A 47 -30.11 2.74 57.19
C GLU A 47 -30.98 1.58 56.66
N GLN A 48 -31.61 1.76 55.49
CA GLN A 48 -32.37 0.70 54.82
C GLN A 48 -31.46 -0.41 54.29
N ALA A 49 -30.35 -0.06 53.63
CA ALA A 49 -29.32 -0.97 53.15
C ALA A 49 -28.64 -1.74 54.30
N ARG A 50 -28.38 -1.05 55.42
CA ARG A 50 -27.84 -1.64 56.64
C ARG A 50 -28.81 -2.63 57.30
N ARG A 51 -30.12 -2.38 57.21
CA ARG A 51 -31.17 -3.29 57.73
C ARG A 51 -31.46 -4.48 56.81
N SER A 52 -31.02 -4.47 55.55
CA SER A 52 -31.32 -5.55 54.58
C SER A 52 -30.40 -6.77 54.69
N TRP A 53 -29.37 -6.73 55.54
CA TRP A 53 -28.55 -7.89 55.89
C TRP A 53 -28.86 -8.36 57.31
N SER A 54 -29.99 -9.04 57.48
CA SER A 54 -30.29 -9.80 58.70
C SER A 54 -29.94 -11.27 58.47
N ILE A 55 -28.64 -11.59 58.44
CA ILE A 55 -28.19 -12.99 58.55
C ILE A 55 -28.44 -13.40 60.00
N THR A 56 -29.31 -14.38 60.19
CA THR A 56 -29.56 -15.01 61.49
C THR A 56 -28.36 -15.86 61.91
N ASP A 57 -28.17 -16.11 63.21
CA ASP A 57 -27.09 -16.97 63.71
C ASP A 57 -27.12 -18.38 63.09
N ALA A 58 -28.29 -18.83 62.62
CA ALA A 58 -28.44 -20.09 61.88
C ALA A 58 -27.86 -20.02 60.46
N GLU A 59 -28.08 -18.91 59.75
CA GLU A 59 -27.52 -18.65 58.41
C GLU A 59 -26.01 -18.37 58.47
N ALA A 60 -25.55 -17.69 59.52
CA ALA A 60 -24.11 -17.51 59.78
C ALA A 60 -23.41 -18.85 60.02
N LYS A 61 -24.08 -19.79 60.71
CA LYS A 61 -23.53 -21.13 60.96
C LYS A 61 -23.54 -22.02 59.72
N ALA A 62 -24.50 -21.81 58.79
CA ALA A 62 -24.54 -22.49 57.49
C ALA A 62 -23.43 -21.99 56.55
N ALA A 63 -23.06 -20.71 56.61
CA ALA A 63 -21.98 -20.12 55.81
C ALA A 63 -20.56 -20.54 56.24
N VAL A 64 -20.40 -21.12 57.44
CA VAL A 64 -19.11 -21.59 58.00
C VAL A 64 -18.96 -23.12 57.87
N ALA A 65 -19.96 -23.83 57.34
CA ALA A 65 -19.80 -25.24 56.99
C ALA A 65 -18.78 -25.39 55.85
N PRO A 66 -18.02 -26.51 55.78
CA PRO A 66 -17.01 -26.70 54.74
C PRO A 66 -17.68 -26.55 53.37
N LEU A 67 -17.25 -25.53 52.62
CA LEU A 67 -17.70 -25.32 51.25
C LEU A 67 -17.40 -26.58 50.45
N ASP A 68 -18.45 -27.29 50.06
CA ASP A 68 -18.38 -28.25 48.98
C ASP A 68 -18.03 -27.47 47.71
N LEU A 69 -16.81 -27.68 47.23
CA LEU A 69 -16.24 -26.94 46.11
C LEU A 69 -17.10 -27.09 44.85
N GLU A 70 -17.78 -28.23 44.67
CA GLU A 70 -18.70 -28.44 43.54
C GLU A 70 -19.95 -27.57 43.65
N VAL A 71 -20.52 -27.45 44.86
CA VAL A 71 -21.72 -26.62 45.09
C VAL A 71 -21.38 -25.14 44.98
N ALA A 72 -20.20 -24.73 45.48
CA ALA A 72 -19.68 -23.37 45.35
C ALA A 72 -19.41 -22.99 43.89
N MET A 73 -18.78 -23.88 43.11
CA MET A 73 -18.56 -23.69 41.68
C MET A 73 -19.89 -23.60 40.94
N LYS A 74 -20.87 -24.46 41.26
CA LYS A 74 -22.21 -24.42 40.65
C LYS A 74 -22.94 -23.10 40.95
N ALA A 75 -22.85 -22.58 42.16
CA ALA A 75 -23.47 -21.30 42.52
C ALA A 75 -22.79 -20.09 41.83
N VAL A 76 -21.47 -20.11 41.65
CA VAL A 76 -20.73 -19.10 40.87
C VAL A 76 -21.06 -19.19 39.37
N VAL A 77 -21.21 -20.41 38.87
CA VAL A 77 -21.68 -20.75 37.50
C VAL A 77 -23.08 -20.20 37.25
N ASP A 78 -24.00 -20.37 38.19
CA ASP A 78 -25.39 -19.89 38.07
C ASP A 78 -25.50 -18.35 38.23
N ALA A 79 -24.51 -17.71 38.88
CA ALA A 79 -24.47 -16.26 39.12
C ALA A 79 -23.72 -15.44 38.04
N MET A 80 -22.99 -16.09 37.12
CA MET A 80 -22.21 -15.43 36.05
C MET A 80 -22.70 -15.82 34.64
N PRO A 81 -23.73 -15.15 34.10
CA PRO A 81 -24.39 -15.57 32.85
C PRO A 81 -23.55 -15.40 31.56
N PHE A 82 -22.29 -14.95 31.61
CA PHE A 82 -21.49 -14.62 30.42
C PHE A 82 -20.02 -15.04 30.50
N ASN A 83 -19.70 -16.25 30.96
CA ASN A 83 -18.36 -16.79 30.74
C ASN A 83 -18.28 -17.52 29.38
N PRO A 84 -17.49 -17.05 28.40
CA PRO A 84 -17.29 -17.74 27.12
C PRO A 84 -16.87 -19.21 27.29
N ARG A 85 -16.12 -19.52 28.36
CA ARG A 85 -15.64 -20.87 28.71
C ARG A 85 -16.75 -21.85 29.11
N MET A 86 -17.97 -21.36 29.35
CA MET A 86 -19.11 -22.17 29.77
C MET A 86 -20.09 -22.48 28.64
N ARG A 87 -19.89 -21.94 27.43
CA ARG A 87 -20.78 -22.22 26.30
C ARG A 87 -20.59 -23.66 25.82
N SER A 88 -21.71 -24.36 25.65
CA SER A 88 -21.70 -25.65 24.97
C SER A 88 -21.13 -25.51 23.55
N ARG A 89 -20.58 -26.59 23.01
CA ARG A 89 -20.08 -26.62 21.63
C ARG A 89 -21.15 -26.18 20.61
N GLY A 90 -22.40 -26.60 20.81
CA GLY A 90 -23.52 -26.22 19.96
C GLY A 90 -23.83 -24.72 20.00
N GLU A 91 -23.82 -24.10 21.18
CA GLU A 91 -24.00 -22.65 21.32
C GLU A 91 -22.85 -21.86 20.70
N ARG A 92 -21.60 -22.34 20.85
CA ARG A 92 -20.42 -21.76 20.20
C ARG A 92 -20.54 -21.79 18.69
N TRP A 93 -20.93 -22.94 18.13
CA TRP A 93 -21.17 -23.10 16.70
C TRP A 93 -22.27 -22.15 16.18
N GLN A 94 -23.42 -22.08 16.86
CA GLN A 94 -24.51 -21.18 16.46
C GLN A 94 -24.13 -19.69 16.56
N LEU A 95 -23.35 -19.32 17.58
CA LEU A 95 -22.84 -17.96 17.73
C LEU A 95 -21.83 -17.63 16.63
N ALA A 96 -20.92 -18.56 16.32
CA ALA A 96 -19.97 -18.45 15.23
C ALA A 96 -20.71 -18.21 13.90
N MET A 97 -21.64 -19.09 13.52
CA MET A 97 -22.46 -18.95 12.31
C MET A 97 -23.14 -17.58 12.20
N ARG A 98 -23.80 -17.11 13.26
CA ARG A 98 -24.48 -15.80 13.27
C ARG A 98 -23.49 -14.64 13.13
N ARG A 99 -22.34 -14.70 13.79
CA ARG A 99 -21.28 -13.68 13.68
C ARG A 99 -20.69 -13.63 12.28
N GLY A 100 -20.37 -14.79 11.69
CA GLY A 100 -19.83 -14.87 10.33
C GLY A 100 -20.78 -14.29 9.29
N HIS A 101 -22.05 -14.69 9.34
CA HIS A 101 -23.08 -14.13 8.46
C HIS A 101 -23.24 -12.61 8.64
N ALA A 102 -23.33 -12.13 9.88
CA ALA A 102 -23.44 -10.70 10.17
C ALA A 102 -22.23 -9.89 9.66
N GLN A 103 -21.02 -10.43 9.79
CA GLN A 103 -19.80 -9.79 9.27
C GLN A 103 -19.81 -9.67 7.74
N ARG A 104 -20.22 -10.73 7.03
CA ARG A 104 -20.32 -10.71 5.56
C ARG A 104 -21.40 -9.74 5.08
N ILE A 105 -22.57 -9.73 5.72
CA ILE A 105 -23.61 -8.72 5.44
C ILE A 105 -23.11 -7.30 5.68
N ALA A 106 -22.40 -7.05 6.79
CA ALA A 106 -21.84 -5.73 7.08
C ALA A 106 -20.87 -5.26 5.99
N ARG A 107 -20.07 -6.17 5.42
CA ARG A 107 -19.15 -5.86 4.30
C ARG A 107 -19.88 -5.55 2.98
N LEU A 108 -21.02 -6.20 2.72
CA LEU A 108 -21.81 -5.99 1.49
C LEU A 108 -22.76 -4.80 1.58
N THR A 109 -23.24 -4.48 2.79
CA THR A 109 -24.14 -3.36 3.10
C THR A 109 -23.85 -2.06 2.34
N PRO A 110 -22.59 -1.56 2.31
CA PRO A 110 -22.21 -0.35 1.57
C PRO A 110 -22.46 -0.43 0.05
N LEU A 111 -22.31 -1.61 -0.54
CA LEU A 111 -22.09 -1.79 -1.98
C LEU A 111 -23.27 -2.40 -2.71
N VAL A 112 -24.10 -3.14 -1.98
CA VAL A 112 -25.12 -4.01 -2.54
C VAL A 112 -26.47 -3.62 -1.96
N ASP A 113 -27.43 -3.40 -2.85
CA ASP A 113 -28.83 -3.15 -2.48
C ASP A 113 -29.32 -4.23 -1.51
N VAL A 114 -30.07 -3.82 -0.48
CA VAL A 114 -30.55 -4.71 0.58
C VAL A 114 -31.28 -5.95 0.04
N ARG A 115 -31.98 -5.82 -1.10
CA ARG A 115 -32.71 -6.91 -1.76
C ARG A 115 -31.81 -7.91 -2.47
N ARG A 116 -30.55 -7.57 -2.71
CA ARG A 116 -29.57 -8.35 -3.47
C ARG A 116 -28.45 -8.95 -2.60
N ARG A 117 -28.33 -8.54 -1.34
CA ARG A 117 -27.26 -9.01 -0.43
C ARG A 117 -27.26 -10.53 -0.27
N GLU A 118 -28.42 -11.13 -0.04
CA GLU A 118 -28.55 -12.59 0.06
C GLU A 118 -28.24 -13.29 -1.26
N ASP A 119 -28.64 -12.71 -2.39
CA ASP A 119 -28.31 -13.27 -3.72
C ASP A 119 -26.79 -13.27 -3.96
N VAL A 120 -26.10 -12.21 -3.55
CA VAL A 120 -24.63 -12.11 -3.63
C VAL A 120 -23.98 -13.16 -2.72
N LEU A 121 -24.43 -13.30 -1.46
CA LEU A 121 -23.90 -14.34 -0.55
C LEU A 121 -24.14 -15.75 -1.08
N ALA A 122 -25.34 -16.01 -1.61
CA ALA A 122 -25.70 -17.29 -2.20
C ALA A 122 -24.93 -17.60 -3.49
N TRP A 123 -24.62 -16.58 -4.29
CA TRP A 123 -23.71 -16.73 -5.43
C TRP A 123 -22.29 -17.04 -4.95
N MET A 124 -21.76 -16.30 -3.96
CA MET A 124 -20.42 -16.52 -3.41
C MET A 124 -20.25 -17.93 -2.81
N ALA A 125 -21.27 -18.45 -2.14
CA ALA A 125 -21.27 -19.79 -1.56
C ALA A 125 -21.26 -20.92 -2.61
N ARG A 126 -21.65 -20.64 -3.86
CA ARG A 126 -21.73 -21.61 -4.97
C ARG A 126 -20.48 -21.67 -5.85
N LEU A 127 -19.44 -20.90 -5.51
CA LEU A 127 -18.21 -20.89 -6.31
C LEU A 127 -17.47 -22.22 -6.15
N ASP A 128 -17.38 -22.98 -7.25
CA ASP A 128 -16.72 -24.31 -7.32
C ASP A 128 -15.19 -24.24 -7.23
N GLU A 129 -14.60 -23.03 -7.16
CA GLU A 129 -13.17 -22.88 -6.96
C GLU A 129 -12.76 -23.38 -5.57
N PRO A 130 -11.69 -24.19 -5.48
CA PRO A 130 -11.27 -24.79 -4.22
C PRO A 130 -10.94 -23.69 -3.24
N VAL A 131 -11.58 -23.78 -2.08
CA VAL A 131 -11.27 -22.92 -0.95
C VAL A 131 -9.81 -23.15 -0.55
N VAL A 132 -9.16 -22.07 -0.13
CA VAL A 132 -7.74 -22.04 0.22
C VAL A 132 -7.40 -23.23 1.12
N HIS A 133 -6.50 -24.10 0.67
CA HIS A 133 -6.07 -25.25 1.45
C HIS A 133 -4.91 -24.89 2.39
N VAL A 134 -5.16 -25.01 3.69
CA VAL A 134 -4.13 -24.91 4.74
C VAL A 134 -4.00 -26.26 5.42
N PRO A 135 -2.88 -26.97 5.25
CA PRO A 135 -2.67 -28.25 5.92
C PRO A 135 -2.55 -28.09 7.44
N ALA A 136 -2.92 -29.15 8.18
CA ALA A 136 -2.69 -29.25 9.61
C ALA A 136 -1.21 -29.01 9.96
N GLY A 137 -0.98 -28.27 11.05
CA GLY A 137 0.34 -27.93 11.54
C GLY A 137 1.05 -26.85 10.71
N GLN A 138 0.33 -26.13 9.84
CA GLN A 138 0.91 -25.12 8.98
C GLN A 138 0.26 -23.75 9.11
N VAL A 139 1.08 -22.73 8.87
CA VAL A 139 0.64 -21.35 8.67
C VAL A 139 0.67 -21.05 7.17
N ARG A 140 -0.39 -20.40 6.69
CA ARG A 140 -0.45 -19.83 5.34
C ARG A 140 -0.93 -18.39 5.41
N VAL A 141 -0.40 -17.55 4.52
CA VAL A 141 -0.74 -16.13 4.46
C VAL A 141 -1.23 -15.78 3.06
N LEU A 142 -2.49 -15.34 2.97
CA LEU A 142 -3.07 -14.79 1.76
C LEU A 142 -2.59 -13.36 1.56
N VAL A 143 -1.79 -13.16 0.51
CA VAL A 143 -1.22 -11.85 0.18
C VAL A 143 -1.85 -11.35 -1.12
N ALA A 144 -2.56 -10.23 -1.04
CA ALA A 144 -3.22 -9.61 -2.18
C ALA A 144 -3.59 -8.15 -1.93
N ARG A 145 -3.83 -7.39 -3.00
CA ARG A 145 -4.23 -5.97 -2.96
C ARG A 145 -5.55 -5.78 -2.20
N LEU A 146 -5.85 -4.52 -1.83
CA LEU A 146 -7.16 -4.16 -1.26
C LEU A 146 -8.27 -4.59 -2.22
N GLY A 147 -9.36 -5.13 -1.69
CA GLY A 147 -10.52 -5.52 -2.51
C GLY A 147 -10.38 -6.82 -3.31
N ALA A 148 -9.21 -7.47 -3.28
CA ALA A 148 -8.95 -8.73 -3.97
C ALA A 148 -9.71 -9.97 -3.41
N GLY A 149 -10.51 -9.81 -2.35
CA GLY A 149 -11.31 -10.90 -1.78
C GLY A 149 -10.62 -11.73 -0.69
N LYS A 150 -9.47 -11.31 -0.15
CA LYS A 150 -8.75 -12.05 0.92
C LYS A 150 -9.64 -12.46 2.09
N SER A 151 -10.38 -11.50 2.64
CA SER A 151 -11.25 -11.72 3.80
C SER A 151 -12.47 -12.57 3.46
N GLU A 152 -12.85 -12.64 2.19
CA GLU A 152 -13.93 -13.53 1.72
C GLU A 152 -13.41 -14.96 1.55
N GLU A 153 -12.24 -15.16 0.95
CA GLU A 153 -11.62 -16.50 0.87
C GLU A 153 -11.29 -17.07 2.27
N ALA A 154 -10.81 -16.22 3.19
CA ALA A 154 -10.62 -16.62 4.58
C ALA A 154 -11.93 -16.97 5.29
N ALA A 155 -13.02 -16.23 5.01
CA ALA A 155 -14.34 -16.53 5.53
C ALA A 155 -14.90 -17.84 4.97
N ARG A 156 -14.73 -18.11 3.66
CA ARG A 156 -15.14 -19.39 3.03
C ARG A 156 -14.41 -20.58 3.66
N TRP A 157 -13.09 -20.47 3.89
CA TRP A 157 -12.30 -21.52 4.56
C TRP A 157 -12.74 -21.77 6.00
N TRP A 158 -13.13 -20.71 6.70
CA TRP A 158 -13.69 -20.81 8.03
C TRP A 158 -15.11 -21.40 8.03
N GLU A 159 -15.98 -21.01 7.07
CA GLU A 159 -17.33 -21.55 6.91
C GLU A 159 -17.32 -23.04 6.56
N GLU A 160 -16.42 -23.50 5.70
CA GLU A 160 -16.21 -24.92 5.46
C GLU A 160 -15.87 -25.67 6.74
N GLY A 161 -14.97 -25.10 7.56
CA GLY A 161 -14.65 -25.65 8.88
C GLY A 161 -15.85 -25.69 9.84
N LEU A 162 -16.77 -24.72 9.74
CA LEU A 162 -18.02 -24.74 10.51
C LEU A 162 -18.98 -25.83 10.05
N HIS A 163 -19.04 -26.11 8.75
CA HIS A 163 -19.85 -27.20 8.20
C HIS A 163 -19.25 -28.56 8.61
N GLU A 164 -17.92 -28.71 8.56
CA GLU A 164 -17.21 -29.89 9.06
C GLU A 164 -17.47 -30.08 10.56
N ALA A 165 -17.29 -29.05 11.38
CA ALA A 165 -17.57 -29.11 12.81
C ALA A 165 -19.05 -29.42 13.13
N ALA A 166 -20.00 -29.08 12.26
CA ALA A 166 -21.40 -29.46 12.46
C ALA A 166 -21.61 -30.98 12.33
N GLY A 167 -20.89 -31.64 11.41
CA GLY A 167 -21.02 -33.06 11.10
C GLY A 167 -20.01 -33.97 11.82
N ASP A 168 -18.87 -33.44 12.25
CA ASP A 168 -17.77 -34.19 12.83
C ASP A 168 -17.45 -33.71 14.27
N PRO A 169 -17.62 -34.58 15.29
CA PRO A 169 -17.24 -34.24 16.65
C PRO A 169 -15.73 -34.10 16.84
N GLU A 170 -14.90 -34.68 15.97
CA GLU A 170 -13.42 -34.61 16.02
C GLU A 170 -12.84 -33.33 15.41
N THR A 171 -13.70 -32.40 15.00
CA THR A 171 -13.34 -31.07 14.51
C THR A 171 -13.80 -30.00 15.51
N GLU A 172 -12.91 -29.09 15.90
CA GLU A 172 -13.26 -27.94 16.73
C GLU A 172 -14.08 -26.91 15.95
N VAL A 173 -14.87 -26.10 16.67
CA VAL A 173 -15.49 -24.92 16.08
C VAL A 173 -14.36 -23.96 15.68
N PRO A 174 -14.21 -23.63 14.39
CA PRO A 174 -13.10 -22.79 13.94
C PRO A 174 -13.24 -21.36 14.48
N VAL A 175 -12.10 -20.71 14.72
CA VAL A 175 -12.04 -19.38 15.34
C VAL A 175 -11.58 -18.33 14.33
N TYR A 176 -12.12 -17.12 14.45
CA TYR A 176 -11.86 -16.01 13.54
C TYR A 176 -11.47 -14.78 14.35
N PHE A 177 -10.27 -14.26 14.10
CA PHE A 177 -9.74 -13.08 14.78
C PHE A 177 -9.33 -12.01 13.78
N THR A 178 -9.50 -10.75 14.20
CA THR A 178 -8.72 -9.63 13.66
C THR A 178 -7.50 -9.40 14.57
N PRO A 179 -6.36 -8.92 14.06
CA PRO A 179 -5.15 -8.70 14.86
C PRO A 179 -5.39 -7.88 16.14
N ARG A 180 -6.32 -6.93 16.08
CA ARG A 180 -6.66 -6.05 17.21
C ARG A 180 -7.38 -6.76 18.36
N GLN A 181 -7.98 -7.92 18.11
CA GLN A 181 -8.64 -8.75 19.12
C GLN A 181 -7.64 -9.61 19.89
N VAL A 182 -6.43 -9.80 19.37
CA VAL A 182 -5.33 -10.52 20.03
C VAL A 182 -4.60 -9.55 20.95
N VAL A 183 -5.00 -9.50 22.23
CA VAL A 183 -4.49 -8.51 23.19
C VAL A 183 -3.21 -8.98 23.89
N THR A 184 -3.11 -10.27 24.21
CA THR A 184 -2.02 -10.83 25.03
C THR A 184 -1.10 -11.70 24.19
N SER A 185 -1.63 -12.80 23.66
CA SER A 185 -0.99 -13.68 22.70
C SER A 185 -2.08 -14.41 21.89
N LEU A 186 -1.71 -14.88 20.71
CA LEU A 186 -2.58 -15.66 19.85
C LEU A 186 -3.01 -16.97 20.52
N GLU A 187 -2.09 -17.62 21.22
CA GLU A 187 -2.34 -18.86 21.98
C GLU A 187 -3.48 -18.66 23.00
N GLN A 188 -3.38 -17.61 23.82
CA GLN A 188 -4.39 -17.31 24.84
C GLN A 188 -5.73 -16.93 24.21
N ALA A 189 -5.73 -16.19 23.10
CA ALA A 189 -6.95 -15.82 22.38
C ALA A 189 -7.70 -17.06 21.84
N VAL A 190 -6.98 -18.04 21.30
CA VAL A 190 -7.56 -19.32 20.84
C VAL A 190 -8.16 -20.09 22.02
N VAL A 191 -7.41 -20.23 23.12
CA VAL A 191 -7.88 -20.93 24.33
C VAL A 191 -9.13 -20.26 24.90
N ASP A 192 -9.18 -18.93 24.94
CA ASP A 192 -10.32 -18.21 25.48
C ASP A 192 -11.59 -18.35 24.62
N GLU A 193 -11.46 -18.37 23.28
CA GLU A 193 -12.61 -18.54 22.38
C GLU A 193 -13.10 -20.00 22.36
N LEU A 194 -12.19 -20.98 22.52
CA LEU A 194 -12.52 -22.40 22.61
C LEU A 194 -12.94 -22.86 24.02
N GLY A 195 -12.60 -22.09 25.05
CA GLY A 195 -12.82 -22.47 26.45
C GLY A 195 -11.82 -23.47 27.01
N GLY A 196 -10.69 -23.69 26.32
CA GLY A 196 -9.64 -24.64 26.66
C GLY A 196 -8.68 -24.87 25.49
N ASP A 197 -7.68 -25.72 25.69
CA ASP A 197 -6.74 -26.09 24.62
C ASP A 197 -7.47 -26.83 23.49
N PRO A 198 -7.12 -26.57 22.21
CA PRO A 198 -7.66 -27.32 21.09
C PRO A 198 -7.23 -28.79 21.20
N ALA A 199 -8.17 -29.68 21.47
CA ALA A 199 -7.94 -31.12 21.62
C ALA A 199 -8.05 -31.88 20.28
N ARG A 200 -8.38 -31.18 19.21
CA ARG A 200 -8.90 -31.70 17.93
C ARG A 200 -8.47 -30.79 16.79
N THR A 201 -8.76 -31.22 15.55
CA THR A 201 -8.49 -30.42 14.36
C THR A 201 -9.17 -29.06 14.47
N CYS A 202 -8.40 -27.98 14.35
CA CYS A 202 -8.93 -26.63 14.53
C CYS A 202 -8.39 -25.68 13.45
N ARG A 203 -9.27 -24.84 12.91
CA ARG A 203 -8.91 -23.79 11.95
C ARG A 203 -8.94 -22.44 12.66
N VAL A 204 -7.87 -21.67 12.49
CA VAL A 204 -7.73 -20.31 13.04
C VAL A 204 -7.54 -19.34 11.88
N VAL A 205 -8.41 -18.33 11.79
CA VAL A 205 -8.26 -17.23 10.85
C VAL A 205 -7.72 -15.99 11.55
N LEU A 206 -6.70 -15.36 10.97
CA LEU A 206 -6.18 -14.04 11.34
C LEU A 206 -6.35 -13.06 10.18
N ASP A 207 -7.48 -12.36 10.15
CA ASP A 207 -7.85 -11.48 9.04
C ASP A 207 -7.36 -10.04 9.23
N GLY A 208 -6.49 -9.59 8.33
CA GLY A 208 -6.08 -8.21 8.19
C GLY A 208 -4.83 -7.83 8.97
N LEU A 209 -3.73 -8.61 8.85
CA LEU A 209 -2.43 -8.29 9.45
C LEU A 209 -1.89 -6.90 9.05
N ASP A 210 -2.37 -6.36 7.92
CA ASP A 210 -2.07 -5.00 7.48
C ASP A 210 -2.73 -3.89 8.32
N SER A 211 -3.60 -4.23 9.27
CA SER A 211 -4.26 -3.27 10.18
C SER A 211 -3.43 -2.89 11.41
N VAL A 212 -2.25 -3.50 11.57
CA VAL A 212 -1.29 -3.29 12.66
C VAL A 212 0.09 -2.95 12.09
N SER A 213 1.05 -2.58 12.94
CA SER A 213 2.42 -2.31 12.47
C SER A 213 3.11 -3.57 11.93
N ASN A 214 4.10 -3.43 11.04
CA ASN A 214 4.85 -4.59 10.52
C ASN A 214 5.46 -5.44 11.64
N ARG A 215 5.99 -4.79 12.68
CA ARG A 215 6.56 -5.49 13.84
C ARG A 215 5.52 -6.33 14.58
N GLU A 216 4.30 -5.81 14.76
CA GLU A 216 3.21 -6.57 15.39
C GLU A 216 2.71 -7.69 14.48
N ALA A 217 2.59 -7.44 13.17
CA ALA A 217 2.24 -8.47 12.19
C ALA A 217 3.27 -9.61 12.17
N ASP A 218 4.58 -9.28 12.21
CA ASP A 218 5.66 -10.26 12.31
C ASP A 218 5.61 -11.04 13.63
N GLY A 219 5.28 -10.36 14.73
CA GLY A 219 5.05 -10.97 16.04
C GLY A 219 3.91 -11.98 16.02
N LEU A 220 2.74 -11.58 15.50
CA LEU A 220 1.57 -12.47 15.36
C LEU A 220 1.85 -13.65 14.44
N LEU A 221 2.61 -13.46 13.36
CA LEU A 221 3.04 -14.57 12.49
C LEU A 221 4.02 -15.51 13.20
N ALA A 222 4.94 -14.98 14.01
CA ALA A 222 5.83 -15.81 14.82
C ALA A 222 5.04 -16.63 15.85
N GLU A 223 4.06 -16.02 16.52
CA GLU A 223 3.16 -16.72 17.44
C GLU A 223 2.32 -17.78 16.71
N ALA A 224 1.78 -17.47 15.53
CA ALA A 224 1.07 -18.46 14.71
C ALA A 224 1.93 -19.67 14.36
N ARG A 225 3.21 -19.44 14.00
CA ARG A 225 4.17 -20.52 13.73
C ARG A 225 4.45 -21.36 14.98
N GLN A 226 4.55 -20.73 16.16
CA GLN A 226 4.70 -21.46 17.42
C GLN A 226 3.45 -22.28 17.74
N LEU A 227 2.27 -21.69 17.56
CA LEU A 227 0.98 -22.30 17.84
C LEU A 227 0.77 -23.60 17.07
N VAL A 228 1.06 -23.62 15.77
CA VAL A 228 0.92 -24.85 14.95
C VAL A 228 1.99 -25.92 15.26
N GLN A 229 3.08 -25.55 15.93
CA GLN A 229 4.08 -26.51 16.42
C GLN A 229 3.67 -27.13 17.76
N VAL A 230 3.01 -26.34 18.61
CA VAL A 230 2.45 -26.80 19.90
C VAL A 230 1.23 -27.70 19.66
N TRP A 231 0.30 -27.25 18.83
CA TRP A 231 -0.91 -28.00 18.47
C TRP A 231 -0.88 -28.40 17.00
N ARG A 232 -0.38 -29.61 16.73
CA ARG A 232 -0.12 -30.10 15.36
C ARG A 232 -1.36 -30.23 14.48
N ASP A 233 -2.54 -30.34 15.09
CA ASP A 233 -3.82 -30.42 14.37
C ASP A 233 -4.45 -29.04 14.14
N VAL A 234 -3.76 -27.96 14.53
CA VAL A 234 -4.19 -26.58 14.25
C VAL A 234 -3.63 -26.11 12.92
N SER A 235 -4.49 -25.47 12.13
CA SER A 235 -4.14 -24.78 10.88
C SER A 235 -4.40 -23.29 11.03
N VAL A 236 -3.49 -22.43 10.58
CA VAL A 236 -3.65 -20.98 10.65
C VAL A 236 -3.64 -20.37 9.25
N LEU A 237 -4.70 -19.63 8.92
CA LEU A 237 -4.80 -18.81 7.73
C LEU A 237 -4.78 -17.33 8.11
N ALA A 238 -3.76 -16.61 7.67
CA ALA A 238 -3.69 -15.17 7.84
C ALA A 238 -3.95 -14.43 6.53
N THR A 239 -4.42 -13.18 6.59
CA THR A 239 -4.53 -12.30 5.42
C THR A 239 -3.67 -11.05 5.59
N ALA A 240 -3.01 -10.62 4.51
CA ALA A 240 -2.15 -9.44 4.51
C ALA A 240 -2.16 -8.72 3.16
N ARG A 241 -1.76 -7.44 3.15
CA ARG A 241 -1.47 -6.69 1.92
C ARG A 241 -0.02 -6.96 1.45
N PRO A 242 0.31 -6.73 0.16
CA PRO A 242 1.68 -6.86 -0.34
C PRO A 242 2.63 -5.93 0.43
N GLY A 243 3.81 -6.42 0.83
CA GLY A 243 4.82 -5.63 1.54
C GLY A 243 5.12 -6.12 2.96
N LEU A 244 4.33 -7.05 3.50
CA LEU A 244 4.75 -7.86 4.64
C LEU A 244 5.74 -8.94 4.17
N GLU A 245 6.84 -9.14 4.89
CA GLU A 245 7.82 -10.17 4.56
C GLU A 245 7.30 -11.55 4.98
N VAL A 246 6.81 -12.31 4.01
CA VAL A 246 6.30 -13.67 4.21
C VAL A 246 7.18 -14.66 3.44
N PRO A 247 7.67 -15.74 4.06
CA PRO A 247 8.41 -16.80 3.37
C PRO A 247 7.61 -17.37 2.19
N ALA A 248 8.27 -17.66 1.08
CA ALA A 248 7.61 -18.17 -0.13
C ALA A 248 6.81 -19.46 0.11
N ALA A 249 7.24 -20.30 1.07
CA ALA A 249 6.54 -21.54 1.44
C ALA A 249 5.22 -21.30 2.19
N GLU A 250 5.07 -20.16 2.87
CA GLU A 250 3.87 -19.80 3.63
C GLU A 250 2.94 -18.89 2.82
N LYS A 251 3.47 -18.21 1.80
CA LYS A 251 2.74 -17.21 1.01
C LYS A 251 1.80 -17.88 -0.01
N ILE A 252 0.55 -17.46 0.01
CA ILE A 252 -0.44 -17.75 -1.02
C ILE A 252 -0.81 -16.44 -1.71
N GLU A 253 -0.36 -16.26 -2.95
CA GLU A 253 -0.76 -15.11 -3.76
C GLU A 253 -2.12 -15.37 -4.40
N LEU A 254 -3.10 -14.51 -4.09
CA LEU A 254 -4.38 -14.58 -4.79
C LEU A 254 -4.21 -14.04 -6.20
N LYS A 255 -4.53 -14.88 -7.18
CA LYS A 255 -4.58 -14.48 -8.57
C LYS A 255 -5.75 -13.51 -8.78
N PRO A 256 -5.61 -12.53 -9.70
CA PRO A 256 -6.73 -11.71 -10.12
C PRO A 256 -7.89 -12.59 -10.60
N TRP A 257 -9.12 -12.17 -10.31
CA TRP A 257 -10.30 -12.91 -10.77
C TRP A 257 -10.39 -12.89 -12.29
N PRO A 258 -10.85 -13.98 -12.92
CA PRO A 258 -11.29 -13.95 -14.30
C PRO A 258 -12.38 -12.89 -14.48
N VAL A 259 -12.30 -12.11 -15.56
CA VAL A 259 -13.26 -11.04 -15.85
C VAL A 259 -14.69 -11.56 -15.81
N GLY A 260 -14.96 -12.74 -16.42
CA GLY A 260 -16.29 -13.36 -16.40
C GLY A 260 -16.84 -13.60 -14.99
N ARG A 261 -16.01 -14.01 -14.03
CA ARG A 261 -16.44 -14.21 -12.63
C ARG A 261 -16.80 -12.88 -11.95
N ALA A 262 -16.00 -11.84 -12.19
CA ALA A 262 -16.30 -10.50 -11.69
C ALA A 262 -17.55 -9.90 -12.36
N THR A 263 -17.75 -10.16 -13.65
CA THR A 263 -18.97 -9.81 -14.39
C THR A 263 -20.20 -10.43 -13.74
N GLU A 264 -20.17 -11.74 -13.50
CA GLU A 264 -21.28 -12.44 -12.83
C GLU A 264 -21.60 -11.84 -11.46
N LEU A 265 -20.58 -11.56 -10.63
CA LEU A 265 -20.79 -10.90 -9.35
C LEU A 265 -21.45 -9.52 -9.51
N ALA A 266 -20.96 -8.72 -10.46
CA ALA A 266 -21.51 -7.40 -10.74
C ALA A 266 -22.98 -7.49 -11.20
N GLU A 267 -23.32 -8.44 -12.06
CA GLU A 267 -24.69 -8.67 -12.54
C GLU A 267 -25.62 -9.19 -11.44
N VAL A 268 -25.12 -10.07 -10.56
CA VAL A 268 -25.87 -10.52 -9.37
C VAL A 268 -26.14 -9.35 -8.43
N ALA A 269 -25.14 -8.51 -8.16
CA ALA A 269 -25.31 -7.33 -7.32
C ALA A 269 -26.26 -6.29 -7.96
N LEU A 270 -26.20 -6.11 -9.28
CA LEU A 270 -27.04 -5.17 -10.03
C LEU A 270 -28.46 -5.69 -10.29
N GLY A 271 -28.66 -7.00 -10.32
CA GLY A 271 -29.93 -7.66 -10.66
C GLY A 271 -30.29 -7.65 -12.16
N LYS A 272 -29.33 -7.27 -13.03
CA LYS A 272 -29.48 -7.24 -14.49
C LYS A 272 -28.10 -7.36 -15.15
N GLN A 273 -28.09 -7.65 -16.45
CA GLN A 273 -26.86 -7.69 -17.23
C GLN A 273 -26.18 -6.32 -17.28
N LEU A 274 -24.85 -6.35 -17.32
CA LEU A 274 -24.05 -5.14 -17.54
C LEU A 274 -24.27 -4.61 -18.97
N PRO A 275 -24.50 -3.30 -19.15
CA PRO A 275 -24.58 -2.69 -20.47
C PRO A 275 -23.38 -3.01 -21.36
N GLY A 276 -23.63 -3.33 -22.64
CA GLY A 276 -22.59 -3.78 -23.57
C GLY A 276 -21.59 -2.70 -23.99
N ASP A 277 -21.93 -1.43 -23.80
CA ASP A 277 -21.08 -0.26 -24.04
C ASP A 277 -20.04 -0.03 -22.91
N LEU A 278 -20.15 -0.77 -21.80
CA LEU A 278 -19.19 -0.74 -20.69
C LEU A 278 -17.89 -1.47 -20.99
N TRP A 279 -17.88 -2.38 -21.97
CA TRP A 279 -16.73 -3.23 -22.25
C TRP A 279 -15.61 -2.42 -22.92
N SER A 280 -14.55 -2.16 -22.17
CA SER A 280 -13.28 -1.60 -22.64
C SER A 280 -12.12 -2.36 -21.99
N ALA A 281 -10.88 -2.12 -22.46
CA ALA A 281 -9.69 -2.68 -21.81
C ALA A 281 -9.64 -2.28 -20.32
N GLU A 282 -10.00 -1.02 -20.02
CA GLU A 282 -10.04 -0.49 -18.66
C GLU A 282 -11.11 -1.19 -17.79
N THR A 283 -12.33 -1.35 -18.28
CA THR A 283 -13.38 -2.04 -17.50
C THR A 283 -13.02 -3.51 -17.26
N ASN A 284 -12.38 -4.17 -18.23
CA ASN A 284 -11.88 -5.53 -18.07
C ASN A 284 -10.79 -5.61 -16.99
N ASP A 285 -9.84 -4.67 -16.98
CA ASP A 285 -8.79 -4.61 -15.96
C ASP A 285 -9.33 -4.30 -14.55
N LEU A 286 -10.40 -3.50 -14.46
CA LEU A 286 -11.10 -3.23 -13.20
C LEU A 286 -11.75 -4.50 -12.64
N LEU A 287 -12.43 -5.27 -13.50
CA LEU A 287 -13.16 -6.51 -13.19
C LEU A 287 -12.24 -7.72 -12.90
N THR A 288 -11.16 -7.47 -12.16
CA THR A 288 -10.21 -8.49 -11.71
C THR A 288 -10.24 -8.69 -10.19
N SER A 289 -11.22 -8.10 -9.51
CA SER A 289 -11.43 -8.26 -8.06
C SER A 289 -12.90 -8.10 -7.66
N PRO A 290 -13.36 -8.76 -6.59
CA PRO A 290 -14.74 -8.67 -6.13
C PRO A 290 -15.16 -7.26 -5.72
N LEU A 291 -14.29 -6.50 -5.03
CA LEU A 291 -14.62 -5.13 -4.64
C LEU A 291 -14.83 -4.23 -5.86
N ALA A 292 -13.97 -4.36 -6.88
CA ALA A 292 -14.11 -3.59 -8.12
C ALA A 292 -15.37 -4.01 -8.90
N ALA A 293 -15.73 -5.29 -8.93
CA ALA A 293 -16.98 -5.75 -9.52
C ALA A 293 -18.21 -5.11 -8.86
N LEU A 294 -18.26 -5.12 -7.52
CA LEU A 294 -19.32 -4.48 -6.76
C LEU A 294 -19.33 -2.96 -6.96
N ALA A 295 -18.16 -2.33 -7.06
CA ALA A 295 -18.04 -0.90 -7.32
C ALA A 295 -18.52 -0.52 -8.73
N VAL A 296 -18.20 -1.31 -9.76
CA VAL A 296 -18.73 -1.15 -11.11
C VAL A 296 -20.26 -1.29 -11.09
N ALA A 297 -20.80 -2.33 -10.44
CA ALA A 297 -22.25 -2.50 -10.31
C ALA A 297 -22.92 -1.28 -9.65
N ALA A 298 -22.38 -0.78 -8.55
CA ALA A 298 -22.89 0.41 -7.86
C ALA A 298 -22.79 1.69 -8.72
N ARG A 299 -21.78 1.79 -9.58
CA ARG A 299 -21.57 2.93 -10.47
C ARG A 299 -22.53 2.93 -11.66
N VAL A 300 -22.73 1.76 -12.26
CA VAL A 300 -23.73 1.52 -13.31
C VAL A 300 -25.15 1.75 -12.78
N ALA A 301 -25.43 1.28 -11.56
CA ALA A 301 -26.72 1.53 -10.90
C ALA A 301 -27.00 3.03 -10.73
N ALA A 302 -25.96 3.84 -10.54
CA ALA A 302 -26.03 5.30 -10.43
C ALA A 302 -26.00 6.04 -11.78
N GLY A 303 -25.95 5.34 -12.92
CA GLY A 303 -25.90 5.95 -14.26
C GLY A 303 -24.61 6.71 -14.57
N GLN A 304 -23.50 6.36 -13.91
CA GLN A 304 -22.21 7.02 -14.07
C GLN A 304 -21.29 6.29 -15.07
N ASP A 305 -20.38 7.03 -15.71
CA ASP A 305 -19.37 6.50 -16.62
C ASP A 305 -18.39 5.58 -15.91
N THR A 306 -18.12 4.39 -16.46
CA THR A 306 -17.23 3.37 -15.89
C THR A 306 -15.78 3.46 -16.37
N ARG A 307 -15.45 4.36 -17.30
CA ARG A 307 -14.08 4.59 -17.78
C ARG A 307 -13.25 5.38 -16.77
N VAL A 308 -12.96 4.75 -15.63
CA VAL A 308 -12.19 5.34 -14.53
C VAL A 308 -11.07 4.42 -14.08
N SER A 309 -10.03 4.96 -13.45
CA SER A 309 -8.99 4.12 -12.83
C SER A 309 -9.53 3.34 -11.63
N ARG A 310 -8.82 2.30 -11.19
CA ARG A 310 -9.21 1.52 -10.00
C ARG A 310 -9.24 2.40 -8.75
N ALA A 311 -8.21 3.21 -8.53
CA ALA A 311 -8.17 4.15 -7.42
C ALA A 311 -9.35 5.12 -7.46
N ARG A 312 -9.67 5.68 -8.64
CA ARG A 312 -10.81 6.58 -8.81
C ARG A 312 -12.14 5.87 -8.60
N LEU A 313 -12.30 4.64 -9.10
CA LEU A 313 -13.49 3.82 -8.88
C LEU A 313 -13.76 3.61 -7.38
N LEU A 314 -12.71 3.28 -6.62
CA LEU A 314 -12.78 3.09 -5.18
C LEU A 314 -12.96 4.41 -4.41
N ALA A 315 -12.31 5.49 -4.85
CA ALA A 315 -12.48 6.82 -4.27
C ALA A 315 -13.92 7.31 -4.47
N ASP A 316 -14.47 7.23 -5.68
CA ASP A 316 -15.85 7.66 -6.01
C ASP A 316 -16.92 6.79 -5.34
N LEU A 317 -16.58 5.55 -4.99
CA LEU A 317 -17.45 4.70 -4.20
C LEU A 317 -17.66 5.28 -2.80
N THR A 318 -16.61 5.85 -2.21
CA THR A 318 -16.57 6.16 -0.79
C THR A 318 -17.57 7.25 -0.38
N PRO A 319 -17.74 8.38 -1.11
CA PRO A 319 -18.81 9.33 -0.83
C PRO A 319 -20.19 8.68 -0.83
N LYS A 320 -20.48 7.77 -1.77
CA LYS A 320 -21.76 7.06 -1.82
C LYS A 320 -21.96 6.12 -0.62
N LEU A 321 -20.89 5.46 -0.20
CA LEU A 321 -20.93 4.65 1.01
C LEU A 321 -21.26 5.51 2.22
N ILE A 322 -20.65 6.70 2.30
CA ILE A 322 -20.86 7.63 3.41
C ILE A 322 -22.28 8.22 3.37
N GLU A 323 -22.78 8.59 2.19
CA GLU A 323 -24.17 9.05 1.99
C GLU A 323 -25.20 7.99 2.37
N ALA A 324 -24.93 6.71 2.10
CA ALA A 324 -25.78 5.59 2.48
C ALA A 324 -25.86 5.38 4.00
N HIS A 325 -24.88 5.89 4.76
CA HIS A 325 -24.95 5.95 6.22
C HIS A 325 -25.73 7.18 6.74
N HIS A 326 -26.38 7.96 5.86
CA HIS A 326 -27.28 9.08 6.20
C HIS A 326 -26.72 10.07 7.22
N VAL A 327 -25.46 10.47 7.04
CA VAL A 327 -24.80 11.37 7.99
C VAL A 327 -24.71 12.78 7.44
N ASP A 328 -25.41 13.71 8.08
CA ASP A 328 -25.17 15.14 7.90
C ASP A 328 -23.92 15.51 8.71
N VAL A 329 -22.75 15.24 8.13
CA VAL A 329 -21.45 15.34 8.83
C VAL A 329 -20.96 16.78 8.80
N SER A 330 -20.67 17.36 9.97
CA SER A 330 -19.98 18.65 10.04
C SER A 330 -18.54 18.55 9.54
N ASP A 331 -18.00 19.64 8.97
CA ASP A 331 -16.58 19.72 8.57
C ASP A 331 -15.62 19.33 9.70
N GLU A 332 -15.96 19.64 10.95
CA GLU A 332 -15.20 19.22 12.13
C GLU A 332 -15.15 17.70 12.30
N THR A 333 -16.28 17.03 12.10
CA THR A 333 -16.39 15.57 12.24
C THR A 333 -15.66 14.89 11.07
N TRP A 334 -15.69 15.51 9.89
CA TRP A 334 -14.90 15.07 8.73
C TRP A 334 -13.39 15.18 8.98
N ALA A 335 -12.94 16.32 9.51
CA ALA A 335 -11.56 16.53 9.91
C ALA A 335 -11.13 15.56 11.03
N ASP A 336 -12.04 15.17 11.91
CA ASP A 336 -11.79 14.17 12.95
C ASP A 336 -11.68 12.76 12.39
N ALA A 337 -12.48 12.40 11.39
CA ALA A 337 -12.28 11.15 10.65
C ALA A 337 -10.93 11.14 9.92
N ALA A 338 -10.53 12.25 9.29
CA ALA A 338 -9.19 12.39 8.71
C ALA A 338 -8.09 12.18 9.77
N LYS A 339 -8.19 12.83 10.95
CA LYS A 339 -7.26 12.61 12.07
C LYS A 339 -7.23 11.15 12.55
N LEU A 340 -8.37 10.47 12.58
CA LEU A 340 -8.43 9.06 12.94
C LEU A 340 -7.67 8.21 11.91
N ALA A 341 -7.86 8.47 10.62
CA ALA A 341 -7.15 7.76 9.56
C ALA A 341 -5.64 7.96 9.67
N VAL A 342 -5.18 9.18 9.96
CA VAL A 342 -3.77 9.48 10.23
C VAL A 342 -3.27 8.64 11.42
N ALA A 343 -4.00 8.64 12.54
CA ALA A 343 -3.61 7.88 13.72
C ALA A 343 -3.54 6.37 13.43
N LEU A 344 -4.51 5.82 12.70
CA LEU A 344 -4.54 4.41 12.31
C LEU A 344 -3.37 4.01 11.41
N LEU A 345 -3.01 4.85 10.44
CA LEU A 345 -1.93 4.56 9.50
C LEU A 345 -0.54 4.82 10.08
N ASP A 346 -0.40 5.79 10.99
CA ASP A 346 0.90 6.12 11.60
C ASP A 346 1.19 5.22 12.80
N ARG A 347 0.25 5.12 13.75
CA ARG A 347 0.36 4.39 15.02
C ARG A 347 -1.00 3.83 15.44
N PRO A 348 -1.39 2.63 14.98
CA PRO A 348 -2.69 2.02 15.28
C PRO A 348 -3.11 2.05 16.75
N GLU A 349 -2.13 1.96 17.66
CA GLU A 349 -2.30 2.00 19.12
C GLU A 349 -2.75 3.36 19.66
N SER A 350 -2.52 4.44 18.91
CA SER A 350 -2.90 5.82 19.26
C SER A 350 -4.35 6.16 18.90
N ALA A 351 -4.99 5.33 18.07
CA ALA A 351 -6.37 5.50 17.64
C ALA A 351 -7.34 5.03 18.75
N THR A 352 -7.38 5.76 19.87
CA THR A 352 -8.25 5.49 21.03
C THR A 352 -9.28 6.58 21.24
N ALA A 353 -10.30 6.30 22.04
CA ALA A 353 -11.32 7.27 22.43
C ALA A 353 -10.72 8.55 23.07
N VAL A 354 -9.53 8.44 23.67
CA VAL A 354 -8.81 9.57 24.29
C VAL A 354 -8.43 10.63 23.25
N LEU A 355 -8.09 10.23 22.02
CA LEU A 355 -7.69 11.13 20.94
C LEU A 355 -8.78 12.15 20.56
N PHE A 356 -10.05 11.78 20.77
CA PHE A 356 -11.22 12.57 20.40
C PHE A 356 -11.97 13.14 21.60
N ARG A 357 -11.28 13.35 22.73
CA ARG A 357 -11.86 14.12 23.84
C ARG A 357 -12.10 15.58 23.41
N PRO A 358 -13.16 16.23 23.91
CA PRO A 358 -14.14 15.75 24.91
C PRO A 358 -15.19 14.78 24.34
N LEU A 359 -15.88 14.02 25.21
CA LEU A 359 -16.87 12.98 24.82
C LEU A 359 -17.89 13.38 23.73
N PRO A 360 -18.41 14.62 23.67
CA PRO A 360 -19.29 15.04 22.57
C PRO A 360 -18.65 14.92 21.19
N ARG A 361 -17.35 15.19 21.07
CA ARG A 361 -16.59 15.06 19.82
C ARG A 361 -16.47 13.60 19.39
N LEU A 362 -16.15 12.71 20.33
CA LEU A 362 -16.14 11.26 20.09
C LEU A 362 -17.53 10.73 19.68
N ARG A 363 -18.61 11.16 20.35
CA ARG A 363 -19.98 10.73 20.03
C ARG A 363 -20.35 11.10 18.60
N ARG A 364 -20.09 12.34 18.18
CA ARG A 364 -20.31 12.77 16.79
C ARG A 364 -19.62 11.87 15.76
N LEU A 365 -18.39 11.42 16.07
CA LEU A 365 -17.65 10.54 15.18
C LEU A 365 -18.25 9.13 15.12
N LEU A 366 -18.75 8.59 16.24
CA LEU A 366 -19.40 7.29 16.31
C LEU A 366 -20.81 7.30 15.71
N ASP A 367 -21.55 8.42 15.86
CA ASP A 367 -22.88 8.62 15.30
C ASP A 367 -22.87 8.63 13.76
N THR A 368 -21.69 8.66 13.13
CA THR A 368 -21.55 8.54 11.68
C THR A 368 -21.70 7.10 11.16
N ASP A 369 -21.65 6.09 12.02
CA ASP A 369 -21.53 4.66 11.65
C ASP A 369 -20.30 4.31 10.78
N LEU A 370 -19.47 5.28 10.40
CA LEU A 370 -18.21 5.07 9.67
C LEU A 370 -17.12 4.57 10.61
N VAL A 371 -17.23 4.91 11.90
CA VAL A 371 -16.25 4.62 12.94
C VAL A 371 -16.87 3.76 14.03
N VAL A 372 -16.16 2.70 14.39
CA VAL A 372 -16.55 1.75 15.43
C VAL A 372 -15.59 1.88 16.61
N LEU A 373 -16.15 1.82 17.82
CA LEU A 373 -15.40 1.74 19.07
C LEU A 373 -15.45 0.30 19.61
N ASP A 374 -14.30 -0.34 19.77
CA ASP A 374 -14.16 -1.64 20.43
C ASP A 374 -13.10 -1.56 21.54
N ARG A 375 -13.51 -1.85 22.79
CA ARG A 375 -12.63 -1.87 23.98
C ARG A 375 -11.63 -0.70 24.03
N ASP A 376 -12.13 0.53 23.84
CA ASP A 376 -11.38 1.80 23.82
C ASP A 376 -10.59 2.13 22.54
N LYS A 377 -10.53 1.22 21.56
CA LYS A 377 -9.90 1.44 20.25
C LYS A 377 -10.92 1.85 19.20
N LEU A 378 -10.54 2.82 18.38
CA LEU A 378 -11.32 3.29 17.24
C LEU A 378 -10.79 2.65 15.96
N SER A 379 -11.71 2.33 15.05
CA SER A 379 -11.41 1.85 13.71
C SER A 379 -12.51 2.25 12.75
N PHE A 380 -12.21 2.30 11.45
CA PHE A 380 -13.25 2.44 10.46
C PHE A 380 -14.03 1.14 10.26
N ALA A 381 -15.33 1.25 10.01
CA ALA A 381 -16.20 0.11 9.68
C ALA A 381 -15.72 -0.63 8.43
N LEU A 382 -15.08 0.09 7.49
CA LEU A 382 -14.48 -0.46 6.27
C LEU A 382 -13.08 0.08 6.08
N ALA A 383 -12.14 -0.78 5.68
CA ALA A 383 -10.77 -0.40 5.39
C ALA A 383 -10.64 0.65 4.26
N ILE A 384 -11.64 0.77 3.38
CA ILE A 384 -11.65 1.79 2.33
C ILE A 384 -11.86 3.21 2.89
N PHE A 385 -12.63 3.36 3.98
CA PHE A 385 -12.81 4.65 4.65
C PHE A 385 -11.51 5.16 5.25
N GLU A 386 -10.73 4.27 5.86
CA GLU A 386 -9.40 4.61 6.36
C GLU A 386 -8.53 5.22 5.25
N GLN A 387 -8.49 4.60 4.07
CA GLN A 387 -7.67 5.07 2.95
C GLN A 387 -8.22 6.36 2.32
N TYR A 388 -9.55 6.51 2.27
CA TYR A 388 -10.21 7.73 1.79
C TYR A 388 -9.96 8.91 2.72
N PHE A 389 -10.22 8.77 4.02
CA PHE A 389 -9.98 9.85 4.98
C PHE A 389 -8.50 10.17 5.16
N ALA A 390 -7.62 9.19 4.94
CA ALA A 390 -6.18 9.45 4.83
C ALA A 390 -5.83 10.23 3.57
N ALA A 391 -6.49 9.98 2.43
CA ALA A 391 -6.33 10.80 1.23
C ALA A 391 -6.80 12.24 1.47
N GLU A 392 -7.94 12.42 2.13
CA GLU A 392 -8.42 13.74 2.57
C GLU A 392 -7.42 14.44 3.51
N ALA A 393 -6.75 13.69 4.40
CA ALA A 393 -5.69 14.24 5.24
C ALA A 393 -4.46 14.71 4.44
N ILE A 394 -4.18 14.08 3.29
CA ILE A 394 -3.10 14.51 2.39
C ILE A 394 -3.51 15.77 1.63
N THR A 395 -4.71 15.79 1.04
CA THR A 395 -5.20 16.92 0.22
C THR A 395 -5.45 18.17 1.07
N SER A 396 -5.94 18.01 2.30
CA SER A 396 -6.13 19.11 3.26
C SER A 396 -4.83 19.59 3.92
N GLY A 397 -3.69 18.91 3.68
CA GLY A 397 -2.40 19.25 4.28
C GLY A 397 -2.26 18.91 5.77
N LEU A 398 -3.18 18.11 6.34
CA LEU A 398 -3.08 17.60 7.71
C LEU A 398 -1.82 16.73 7.90
N VAL A 399 -1.40 16.03 6.83
CA VAL A 399 -0.15 15.26 6.81
C VAL A 399 0.67 15.63 5.58
N SER A 400 1.99 15.78 5.77
CA SER A 400 2.89 16.06 4.66
C SER A 400 3.22 14.79 3.87
N VAL A 401 3.22 14.91 2.54
CA VAL A 401 3.67 13.85 1.61
C VAL A 401 5.09 13.38 1.96
N ASP A 402 5.96 14.28 2.45
CA ASP A 402 7.34 13.95 2.87
C ASP A 402 7.39 12.88 3.95
N THR A 403 6.47 12.94 4.91
CA THR A 403 6.44 12.01 6.05
C THR A 403 5.91 10.64 5.63
N ILE A 404 4.89 10.62 4.78
CA ILE A 404 4.17 9.38 4.42
C ILE A 404 4.79 8.64 3.24
N ALA A 405 5.52 9.35 2.38
CA ALA A 405 6.27 8.75 1.28
C ALA A 405 7.60 8.12 1.74
N ALA A 406 8.03 8.33 2.99
CA ALA A 406 9.22 7.70 3.54
C ALA A 406 9.12 6.16 3.51
N ALA A 407 10.24 5.46 3.33
CA ALA A 407 10.28 4.01 3.12
C ALA A 407 9.53 3.18 4.19
N GLY A 408 9.59 3.60 5.47
CA GLY A 408 8.88 2.91 6.56
C GLY A 408 7.38 3.20 6.64
N SER A 409 6.91 4.30 6.05
CA SER A 409 5.51 4.73 6.09
C SER A 409 4.75 4.38 4.81
N PHE A 410 5.43 4.44 3.67
CA PHE A 410 4.82 4.27 2.35
C PHE A 410 3.97 3.00 2.21
N PRO A 411 4.38 1.80 2.68
CA PRO A 411 3.54 0.60 2.54
C PRO A 411 2.13 0.73 3.14
N ARG A 412 2.00 1.50 4.23
CA ARG A 412 0.71 1.75 4.92
C ARG A 412 -0.10 2.84 4.21
N TRP A 413 0.59 3.86 3.69
CA TRP A 413 -0.01 5.05 3.08
C TRP A 413 -0.23 4.98 1.57
N ARG A 414 0.33 3.98 0.87
CA ARG A 414 0.35 3.94 -0.60
C ARG A 414 -1.04 4.07 -1.25
N TYR A 415 -2.08 3.47 -0.67
CA TYR A 415 -3.43 3.56 -1.23
C TYR A 415 -4.06 4.93 -0.97
N ALA A 416 -3.84 5.52 0.21
CA ALA A 416 -4.22 6.91 0.49
C ALA A 416 -3.53 7.89 -0.48
N ILE A 417 -2.25 7.69 -0.79
CA ILE A 417 -1.51 8.48 -1.78
C ILE A 417 -2.13 8.33 -3.19
N ALA A 418 -2.39 7.09 -3.62
CA ALA A 418 -3.04 6.84 -4.90
C ALA A 418 -4.45 7.44 -4.98
N PHE A 419 -5.21 7.36 -3.89
CA PHE A 419 -6.54 7.98 -3.78
C PHE A 419 -6.43 9.50 -3.90
N ALA A 420 -5.58 10.14 -3.10
CA ALA A 420 -5.38 11.60 -3.12
C ALA A 420 -5.00 12.09 -4.52
N ILE A 421 -4.05 11.43 -5.18
CA ILE A 421 -3.65 11.76 -6.54
C ILE A 421 -4.82 11.54 -7.51
N SER A 422 -5.56 10.44 -7.41
CA SER A 422 -6.67 10.13 -8.32
C SER A 422 -7.92 11.00 -8.11
N SER A 423 -8.11 11.56 -6.91
CA SER A 423 -9.30 12.35 -6.56
C SER A 423 -9.09 13.86 -6.69
N SER A 424 -7.84 14.34 -6.62
CA SER A 424 -7.47 15.74 -6.78
C SER A 424 -7.76 16.31 -8.16
N ALA A 425 -7.97 17.62 -8.21
CA ALA A 425 -8.02 18.38 -9.46
C ALA A 425 -6.65 18.33 -10.18
N PRO A 426 -6.60 18.47 -11.52
CA PRO A 426 -5.36 18.24 -12.27
C PRO A 426 -4.13 19.05 -11.79
N PRO A 427 -4.23 20.35 -11.45
CA PRO A 427 -3.08 21.09 -10.93
C PRO A 427 -2.54 20.55 -9.59
N GLU A 428 -3.43 20.18 -8.67
CA GLU A 428 -3.06 19.59 -7.38
C GLU A 428 -2.47 18.19 -7.55
N GLN A 429 -3.05 17.41 -8.46
CA GLN A 429 -2.55 16.10 -8.85
C GLN A 429 -1.11 16.17 -9.38
N GLU A 430 -0.81 17.14 -10.24
CA GLU A 430 0.56 17.38 -10.72
C GLU A 430 1.51 17.81 -9.59
N ALA A 431 1.06 18.70 -8.70
CA ALA A 431 1.87 19.15 -7.56
C ALA A 431 2.21 17.99 -6.60
N LEU A 432 1.25 17.10 -6.34
CA LEU A 432 1.45 15.89 -5.52
C LEU A 432 2.45 14.93 -6.18
N LEU A 433 2.32 14.67 -7.48
CA LEU A 433 3.24 13.79 -8.22
C LEU A 433 4.66 14.36 -8.29
N LEU A 434 4.81 15.68 -8.53
CA LEU A 434 6.11 16.36 -8.51
C LEU A 434 6.79 16.24 -7.15
N LYS A 435 6.03 16.44 -6.07
CA LYS A 435 6.55 16.29 -4.71
C LYS A 435 6.94 14.84 -4.44
N LEU A 436 6.05 13.90 -4.73
CA LEU A 436 6.29 12.46 -4.51
C LEU A 436 7.49 11.95 -5.31
N ALA A 437 7.67 12.39 -6.56
CA ALA A 437 8.78 12.00 -7.42
C ALA A 437 10.13 12.36 -6.81
N LYS A 438 10.25 13.55 -6.21
CA LYS A 438 11.47 14.04 -5.57
C LYS A 438 11.82 13.32 -4.27
N ILE A 439 10.83 12.74 -3.60
CA ILE A 439 11.00 12.13 -2.26
C ILE A 439 11.15 10.61 -2.36
N ASN A 440 10.28 9.99 -3.15
CA ASN A 440 10.23 8.56 -3.34
C ASN A 440 9.73 8.22 -4.76
N PRO A 441 10.64 8.14 -5.75
CA PRO A 441 10.30 7.75 -7.11
C PRO A 441 9.60 6.39 -7.21
N ALA A 442 9.95 5.44 -6.32
CA ALA A 442 9.32 4.13 -6.30
C ALA A 442 7.83 4.22 -5.91
N ALA A 443 7.47 5.17 -5.04
CA ALA A 443 6.08 5.46 -4.74
C ALA A 443 5.32 6.02 -5.94
N VAL A 444 5.95 6.87 -6.77
CA VAL A 444 5.36 7.33 -8.03
C VAL A 444 5.12 6.16 -8.98
N PHE A 445 6.12 5.32 -9.23
CA PHE A 445 5.99 4.18 -10.13
C PHE A 445 4.86 3.23 -9.68
N TRP A 446 4.82 2.88 -8.39
CA TRP A 446 3.74 2.07 -7.85
C TRP A 446 2.37 2.75 -7.98
N THR A 447 2.32 4.08 -7.76
CA THR A 447 1.06 4.83 -7.87
C THR A 447 0.59 4.89 -9.30
N LEU A 448 1.47 5.14 -10.27
CA LEU A 448 1.14 5.11 -11.69
C LEU A 448 0.59 3.75 -12.11
N ASP A 449 1.20 2.65 -11.66
CA ASP A 449 0.66 1.29 -11.89
C ASP A 449 -0.74 1.06 -11.26
N GLU A 450 -1.11 1.83 -10.24
CA GLU A 450 -2.42 1.76 -9.59
C GLU A 450 -3.47 2.68 -10.23
N ILE A 451 -3.06 3.84 -10.76
CA ILE A 451 -3.98 4.89 -11.22
C ILE A 451 -4.01 5.09 -12.74
N ALA A 452 -2.95 4.73 -13.45
CA ALA A 452 -2.92 4.86 -14.90
C ALA A 452 -3.69 3.69 -15.52
N GLY A 453 -4.81 3.99 -16.17
CA GLY A 453 -5.42 3.04 -17.10
C GLY A 453 -4.57 2.92 -18.36
N SER A 454 -4.62 1.77 -19.03
CA SER A 454 -4.01 1.49 -20.33
C SER A 454 -4.69 2.29 -21.45
N ASN A 455 -4.66 3.61 -21.36
CA ASN A 455 -5.47 4.50 -22.17
C ASN A 455 -4.64 5.03 -23.36
N GLU A 456 -4.27 4.14 -24.27
CA GLU A 456 -3.90 4.53 -25.62
C GLU A 456 -5.15 4.37 -26.50
N SER A 457 -5.98 5.40 -26.56
CA SER A 457 -6.89 5.55 -27.69
C SER A 457 -6.03 5.80 -28.93
N GLU A 458 -5.65 4.72 -29.61
CA GLU A 458 -4.94 4.74 -30.88
C GLU A 458 -5.87 5.25 -32.00
N THR A 459 -6.28 6.52 -31.96
CA THR A 459 -6.75 7.16 -33.19
C THR A 459 -5.54 7.33 -34.11
N LEU A 460 -5.66 7.05 -35.41
CA LEU A 460 -4.55 7.19 -36.36
C LEU A 460 -4.04 8.65 -36.48
N GLU A 461 -4.89 9.63 -36.13
CA GLU A 461 -4.55 11.05 -36.10
C GLU A 461 -4.03 11.48 -34.72
N GLY A 462 -2.86 12.12 -34.69
CA GLY A 462 -2.29 12.73 -33.48
C GLY A 462 -3.17 13.85 -32.92
N PRO A 463 -3.02 14.21 -31.63
CA PRO A 463 -3.80 15.31 -31.06
C PRO A 463 -3.46 16.64 -31.75
N SER A 464 -4.47 17.49 -31.90
CA SER A 464 -4.26 18.84 -32.47
C SER A 464 -3.50 19.75 -31.51
N ASP A 465 -2.85 20.78 -32.03
CA ASP A 465 -2.16 21.79 -31.24
C ASP A 465 -3.09 22.45 -30.19
N ASP A 466 -4.37 22.64 -30.51
CA ASP A 466 -5.38 23.17 -29.59
C ASP A 466 -5.66 22.20 -28.43
N GLN A 467 -5.73 20.89 -28.71
CA GLN A 467 -5.91 19.87 -27.68
C GLN A 467 -4.70 19.83 -26.73
N ILE A 468 -3.49 19.89 -27.28
CA ILE A 468 -2.25 19.94 -26.51
C ILE A 468 -2.21 21.21 -25.65
N ALA A 469 -2.50 22.37 -26.23
CA ALA A 469 -2.51 23.65 -25.52
C ALA A 469 -3.59 23.70 -24.43
N ALA A 470 -4.74 23.07 -24.63
CA ALA A 470 -5.78 22.94 -23.61
C ALA A 470 -5.34 22.01 -22.47
N LEU A 471 -4.70 20.88 -22.77
CA LEU A 471 -4.19 19.96 -21.76
C LEU A 471 -3.13 20.64 -20.88
N LEU A 472 -2.15 21.31 -21.48
CA LEU A 472 -1.11 22.04 -20.75
C LEU A 472 -1.71 23.09 -19.82
N ARG A 473 -2.66 23.90 -20.31
CA ARG A 473 -3.36 24.90 -19.48
C ARG A 473 -4.14 24.30 -18.32
N ARG A 474 -4.73 23.11 -18.51
CA ARG A 474 -5.52 22.44 -17.47
C ARG A 474 -4.63 21.88 -16.35
N ARG A 475 -3.41 21.45 -16.69
CA ARG A 475 -2.57 20.64 -15.80
C ARG A 475 -1.35 21.39 -15.25
N ASP A 476 -0.87 22.44 -15.91
CA ASP A 476 0.28 23.22 -15.44
C ASP A 476 -0.08 23.98 -14.14
N PRO A 477 0.49 23.61 -12.98
CA PRO A 477 0.15 24.21 -11.70
C PRO A 477 0.76 25.61 -11.50
N HIS A 478 1.67 26.06 -12.37
CA HIS A 478 2.45 27.26 -12.13
C HIS A 478 2.16 28.42 -13.09
N GLU A 479 1.28 28.24 -14.09
CA GLU A 479 1.22 29.14 -15.27
C GLU A 479 2.64 29.48 -15.80
N ALA A 480 3.64 28.61 -15.53
CA ALA A 480 5.04 29.00 -15.49
C ALA A 480 5.59 29.24 -16.89
N VAL A 481 4.89 28.77 -17.93
CA VAL A 481 5.39 28.85 -19.28
C VAL A 481 4.63 29.90 -20.08
N LYS A 482 5.00 31.17 -19.80
CA LYS A 482 4.74 32.34 -20.67
C LYS A 482 5.61 32.33 -21.96
N GLU A 483 6.18 31.20 -22.35
CA GLU A 483 6.88 31.08 -23.64
C GLU A 483 5.85 30.92 -24.77
N GLY A 484 6.01 31.70 -25.84
CA GLY A 484 5.04 31.74 -26.93
C GLY A 484 4.97 30.48 -27.81
N ASP A 485 5.95 29.58 -27.71
CA ASP A 485 6.04 28.39 -28.58
C ASP A 485 5.49 27.13 -27.90
N LEU A 486 4.43 26.54 -28.47
CA LEU A 486 3.79 25.34 -27.94
C LEU A 486 4.74 24.14 -27.82
N ALA A 487 5.68 23.98 -28.76
CA ALA A 487 6.63 22.86 -28.74
C ALA A 487 7.60 22.98 -27.55
N VAL A 488 8.06 24.20 -27.25
CA VAL A 488 8.95 24.46 -26.12
C VAL A 488 8.24 24.24 -24.80
N ARG A 489 7.01 24.73 -24.67
CA ARG A 489 6.16 24.49 -23.49
C ARG A 489 5.90 23.01 -23.24
N ALA A 490 5.52 22.28 -24.29
CA ALA A 490 5.37 20.82 -24.24
C ALA A 490 6.67 20.16 -23.75
N GLY A 491 7.81 20.52 -24.36
CA GLY A 491 9.12 20.00 -23.98
C GLY A 491 9.46 20.20 -22.50
N LEU A 492 9.29 21.43 -21.99
CA LEU A 492 9.55 21.75 -20.58
C LEU A 492 8.62 20.97 -19.64
N TRP A 493 7.35 20.80 -20.01
CA TRP A 493 6.36 20.07 -19.21
C TRP A 493 6.70 18.58 -19.03
N PHE A 494 7.26 17.94 -20.06
CA PHE A 494 7.79 16.57 -19.96
C PHE A 494 9.11 16.52 -19.17
N ARG A 495 10.01 17.48 -19.45
CA ARG A 495 11.32 17.53 -18.79
C ARG A 495 11.19 17.69 -17.29
N GLU A 496 10.23 18.46 -16.82
CA GLU A 496 9.97 18.66 -15.39
C GLU A 496 9.67 17.33 -14.66
N ALA A 497 8.86 16.45 -15.26
CA ALA A 497 8.55 15.14 -14.68
C ALA A 497 9.79 14.23 -14.64
N GLU A 498 10.60 14.20 -15.71
CA GLU A 498 11.86 13.44 -15.75
C GLU A 498 12.85 13.97 -14.70
N VAL A 499 13.02 15.29 -14.60
CA VAL A 499 13.90 15.93 -13.59
C VAL A 499 13.44 15.59 -12.18
N ALA A 500 12.15 15.69 -11.89
CA ALA A 500 11.64 15.41 -10.55
C ALA A 500 11.90 13.95 -10.11
N LEU A 501 11.77 12.99 -11.03
CA LEU A 501 12.10 11.59 -10.77
C LEU A 501 13.61 11.38 -10.60
N LEU A 502 14.43 12.02 -11.44
CA LEU A 502 15.89 11.96 -11.31
C LEU A 502 16.37 12.54 -9.97
N ASP A 503 15.83 13.68 -9.55
CA ASP A 503 16.13 14.29 -8.24
C ASP A 503 15.88 13.28 -7.10
N GLY A 504 14.74 12.58 -7.13
CA GLY A 504 14.40 11.59 -6.10
C GLY A 504 15.17 10.27 -6.20
N LEU A 505 15.71 9.91 -7.37
CA LEU A 505 16.57 8.74 -7.53
C LEU A 505 17.97 8.96 -6.96
N GLY A 506 18.33 10.22 -6.68
CA GLY A 506 19.60 10.58 -6.06
C GLY A 506 20.80 10.07 -6.88
N PRO A 507 21.79 9.40 -6.27
CA PRO A 507 23.00 8.94 -6.98
C PRO A 507 22.74 7.99 -8.16
N LEU A 508 21.60 7.30 -8.19
CA LEU A 508 21.25 6.45 -9.33
C LEU A 508 20.99 7.29 -10.60
N ALA A 509 20.51 8.52 -10.44
CA ALA A 509 20.22 9.42 -11.56
C ALA A 509 21.43 9.66 -12.46
N ASP A 510 22.63 9.71 -11.89
CA ASP A 510 23.90 9.88 -12.63
C ASP A 510 24.19 8.72 -13.58
N SER A 511 23.68 7.53 -13.28
CA SER A 511 23.83 6.34 -14.13
C SER A 511 22.75 6.24 -15.21
N LEU A 512 21.61 6.92 -15.03
CA LEU A 512 20.44 6.80 -15.91
C LEU A 512 20.39 7.92 -16.94
N VAL A 513 20.76 9.14 -16.53
CA VAL A 513 20.70 10.34 -17.37
C VAL A 513 22.01 11.09 -17.24
N ARG A 514 22.42 11.73 -18.34
CA ARG A 514 23.63 12.54 -18.37
C ARG A 514 23.35 13.90 -17.74
N HIS A 515 24.16 14.24 -16.76
CA HIS A 515 24.10 15.53 -16.07
C HIS A 515 25.30 16.40 -16.41
N ARG A 516 25.09 17.72 -16.42
CA ARG A 516 26.14 18.73 -16.34
C ARG A 516 25.86 19.58 -15.12
N GLU A 517 26.85 19.76 -14.24
CA GLU A 517 26.68 20.53 -12.99
C GLU A 517 25.50 20.03 -12.13
N GLY A 518 25.20 18.73 -12.18
CA GLY A 518 24.09 18.11 -11.46
C GLY A 518 22.70 18.31 -12.09
N LYS A 519 22.61 18.72 -13.37
CA LYS A 519 21.34 18.89 -14.09
C LYS A 519 21.30 18.17 -15.43
N PRO A 520 20.14 17.65 -15.88
CA PRO A 520 19.99 17.07 -17.21
C PRO A 520 20.29 18.06 -18.35
N THR A 521 20.94 17.57 -19.41
CA THR A 521 21.30 18.34 -20.62
C THR A 521 20.12 19.08 -21.25
N GLN A 522 20.38 20.20 -21.94
CA GLN A 522 19.38 20.98 -22.67
C GLN A 522 18.62 20.13 -23.70
N TRP A 523 17.31 20.39 -23.84
CA TRP A 523 16.44 19.74 -24.81
C TRP A 523 16.19 20.61 -26.04
N GLY A 524 16.19 19.99 -27.22
CA GLY A 524 15.73 20.57 -28.47
C GLY A 524 14.38 19.96 -28.79
N VAL A 525 13.35 20.78 -28.90
CA VAL A 525 11.97 20.28 -28.97
C VAL A 525 11.21 20.79 -30.19
N GLY A 526 10.55 19.89 -30.88
CA GLY A 526 9.70 20.18 -32.04
C GLY A 526 8.37 19.48 -31.90
N LEU A 527 7.29 20.14 -32.33
CA LEU A 527 5.94 19.58 -32.35
C LEU A 527 5.39 19.70 -33.76
N VAL A 528 5.05 18.57 -34.37
CA VAL A 528 4.51 18.49 -35.74
C VAL A 528 3.47 17.38 -35.78
N ASP A 529 2.26 17.68 -36.27
CA ASP A 529 1.16 16.72 -36.44
C ASP A 529 0.85 15.88 -35.18
N GLY A 530 0.93 16.50 -34.00
CA GLY A 530 0.70 15.83 -32.71
C GLY A 530 1.85 14.93 -32.23
N TYR A 531 3.00 14.94 -32.92
CA TYR A 531 4.22 14.24 -32.51
C TYR A 531 5.22 15.20 -31.87
N LEU A 532 5.62 14.89 -30.64
CA LEU A 532 6.69 15.60 -29.96
C LEU A 532 8.03 14.94 -30.29
N THR A 533 8.94 15.74 -30.82
CA THR A 533 10.34 15.39 -31.02
C THR A 533 11.17 16.01 -29.91
N VAL A 534 11.97 15.20 -29.23
CA VAL A 534 12.92 15.64 -28.21
C VAL A 534 14.32 15.19 -28.62
N ALA A 535 15.25 16.13 -28.76
CA ALA A 535 16.66 15.91 -28.99
C ALA A 535 17.48 16.39 -27.78
N ARG A 536 18.58 15.71 -27.45
CA ARG A 536 19.46 16.11 -26.34
C ARG A 536 20.72 16.81 -26.87
N ALA A 537 21.15 17.90 -26.24
CA ALA A 537 22.34 18.64 -26.68
C ALA A 537 23.61 17.75 -26.63
N LYS A 538 24.53 17.94 -27.58
CA LYS A 538 25.87 17.30 -27.64
C LYS A 538 26.94 18.08 -26.90
N ILE A 539 26.71 19.38 -26.77
CA ILE A 539 27.62 20.33 -26.20
C ILE A 539 26.85 21.03 -25.12
N ALA A 540 27.54 21.24 -24.03
CA ALA A 540 27.02 21.80 -22.83
C ALA A 540 26.62 23.27 -23.08
N ALA A 541 25.34 23.50 -23.35
CA ALA A 541 24.77 24.80 -23.65
C ALA A 541 24.16 25.43 -22.38
N PRO A 542 24.45 26.71 -22.07
CA PRO A 542 23.73 27.44 -21.01
C PRO A 542 22.26 27.70 -21.41
N SER A 543 21.47 28.17 -20.43
CA SER A 543 20.04 28.53 -20.52
C SER A 543 19.61 29.06 -21.90
N PRO A 544 18.44 28.64 -22.43
CA PRO A 544 17.31 28.00 -21.73
C PRO A 544 17.40 26.47 -21.63
N GLU A 545 16.58 25.85 -20.78
CA GLU A 545 16.61 24.39 -20.55
C GLU A 545 15.99 23.58 -21.70
N ALA A 546 15.10 24.21 -22.48
CA ALA A 546 14.60 23.69 -23.74
C ALA A 546 14.62 24.80 -24.81
N VAL A 547 14.91 24.44 -26.05
CA VAL A 547 14.89 25.34 -27.21
C VAL A 547 14.09 24.71 -28.35
N ARG A 548 13.47 25.55 -29.17
CA ARG A 548 12.78 25.07 -30.37
C ARG A 548 13.79 24.38 -31.30
N LEU A 549 13.53 23.12 -31.61
CA LEU A 549 14.21 22.40 -32.67
C LEU A 549 13.58 22.82 -33.99
N ILE A 550 14.40 23.28 -34.94
CA ILE A 550 13.97 23.44 -36.33
C ILE A 550 14.25 22.09 -37.01
N PRO A 551 13.26 21.20 -37.17
CA PRO A 551 13.51 19.88 -37.72
C PRO A 551 13.97 20.01 -39.17
N THR A 552 15.09 19.38 -39.51
CA THR A 552 15.49 19.09 -40.90
C THR A 552 15.69 17.58 -41.05
N PRO A 553 14.61 16.78 -41.08
CA PRO A 553 14.74 15.35 -41.30
C PRO A 553 15.48 15.10 -42.63
N PRO A 554 16.41 14.14 -42.72
CA PRO A 554 16.79 13.14 -41.71
C PRO A 554 18.02 13.51 -40.86
N ARG A 555 18.51 14.77 -40.92
CA ARG A 555 19.76 15.18 -40.25
C ARG A 555 19.46 16.01 -39.01
N LEU A 556 19.92 15.54 -37.86
CA LEU A 556 19.98 16.38 -36.67
C LEU A 556 20.88 17.58 -36.96
N ALA A 557 20.39 18.78 -36.66
CA ALA A 557 21.20 19.98 -36.71
C ALA A 557 22.49 19.80 -35.88
N GLU A 558 23.54 20.49 -36.29
CA GLU A 558 24.82 20.50 -35.58
C GLU A 558 24.59 20.88 -34.10
N GLY A 559 25.16 20.10 -33.17
CA GLY A 559 24.96 20.29 -31.73
C GLY A 559 23.92 19.40 -31.05
N TRP A 560 23.15 18.57 -31.77
CA TRP A 560 22.19 17.63 -31.17
C TRP A 560 22.59 16.16 -31.31
N HIS A 561 22.27 15.34 -30.31
CA HIS A 561 22.40 13.88 -30.36
C HIS A 561 21.15 13.20 -29.81
N ARG A 562 20.86 12.00 -30.33
CA ARG A 562 19.71 11.15 -29.95
C ARG A 562 18.41 11.95 -29.92
N TRP A 563 17.63 11.83 -30.99
CA TRP A 563 16.26 12.29 -30.97
C TRP A 563 15.33 11.12 -30.74
N THR A 564 14.30 11.36 -29.95
CA THR A 564 13.14 10.48 -29.81
C THR A 564 11.96 11.25 -30.34
N GLN A 565 11.16 10.62 -31.18
CA GLN A 565 9.86 11.13 -31.60
C GLN A 565 8.80 10.19 -31.08
N PHE A 566 7.79 10.76 -30.45
CA PHE A 566 6.67 10.01 -29.93
C PHE A 566 5.39 10.82 -30.09
N ARG A 567 4.27 10.12 -30.17
CA ARG A 567 2.95 10.76 -30.20
C ARG A 567 2.73 11.45 -28.86
N PHE A 568 2.25 12.70 -28.88
CA PHE A 568 1.99 13.44 -27.66
C PHE A 568 0.91 12.73 -26.83
N PRO A 569 1.22 12.22 -25.63
CA PRO A 569 0.24 11.50 -24.84
C PRO A 569 -0.76 12.48 -24.20
N THR A 570 -2.04 12.32 -24.54
CA THR A 570 -3.13 13.16 -24.02
C THR A 570 -3.82 12.58 -22.80
N ALA A 571 -3.47 11.35 -22.40
CA ALA A 571 -3.95 10.75 -21.17
C ALA A 571 -3.51 11.57 -19.96
N ASP A 572 -4.31 11.54 -18.90
CA ASP A 572 -4.08 12.37 -17.71
C ASP A 572 -2.71 12.09 -17.03
N MET A 573 -2.22 10.85 -17.09
CA MET A 573 -0.90 10.47 -16.55
C MET A 573 0.20 10.38 -17.62
N GLY A 574 -0.08 10.83 -18.85
CA GLY A 574 0.76 10.59 -20.03
C GLY A 574 2.21 11.04 -19.87
N ARG A 575 2.45 12.21 -19.27
CA ARG A 575 3.81 12.72 -19.05
C ARG A 575 4.63 11.87 -18.10
N TRP A 576 3.97 11.34 -17.07
CA TRP A 576 4.61 10.55 -16.02
C TRP A 576 4.93 9.14 -16.49
N LEU A 577 4.01 8.51 -17.23
CA LEU A 577 4.25 7.23 -17.88
C LEU A 577 5.41 7.32 -18.88
N HIS A 578 5.48 8.40 -19.66
CA HIS A 578 6.59 8.64 -20.57
C HIS A 578 7.92 8.76 -19.82
N ALA A 579 7.97 9.55 -18.74
CA ALA A 579 9.18 9.71 -17.93
C ALA A 579 9.61 8.38 -17.29
N GLN A 580 8.67 7.58 -16.77
CA GLN A 580 8.93 6.24 -16.23
C GLN A 580 9.53 5.31 -17.30
N GLU A 581 8.99 5.34 -18.51
CA GLU A 581 9.46 4.53 -19.63
C GLU A 581 10.88 4.94 -20.10
N GLU A 582 11.18 6.24 -20.16
CA GLU A 582 12.53 6.71 -20.48
C GLU A 582 13.56 6.31 -19.41
N LEU A 583 13.19 6.37 -18.12
CA LEU A 583 14.04 5.89 -17.03
C LEU A 583 14.23 4.38 -17.07
N ARG A 584 13.18 3.60 -17.41
CA ARG A 584 13.27 2.16 -17.60
C ARG A 584 14.27 1.80 -18.70
N ARG A 585 14.19 2.46 -19.86
CA ARG A 585 15.16 2.30 -20.96
C ARG A 585 16.57 2.71 -20.54
N GLY A 586 16.70 3.79 -19.76
CA GLY A 586 17.97 4.22 -19.18
C GLY A 586 18.59 3.14 -18.28
N LEU A 587 17.76 2.54 -17.41
CA LEU A 587 18.18 1.48 -16.50
C LEU A 587 18.58 0.21 -17.25
N GLU A 588 17.79 -0.21 -18.24
CA GLU A 588 18.11 -1.36 -19.10
C GLU A 588 19.43 -1.15 -19.84
N SER A 589 19.65 0.06 -20.37
CA SER A 589 20.92 0.44 -21.00
C SER A 589 22.07 0.40 -19.98
N ALA A 590 21.87 0.92 -18.77
CA ALA A 590 22.90 0.96 -17.74
C ALA A 590 23.27 -0.45 -17.23
N ILE A 591 22.30 -1.34 -17.08
CA ILE A 591 22.51 -2.76 -16.76
C ILE A 591 23.27 -3.45 -17.89
N THR A 592 22.82 -3.27 -19.13
CA THR A 592 23.43 -3.90 -20.32
C THR A 592 24.88 -3.44 -20.51
N ARG A 593 25.16 -2.16 -20.28
CA ARG A 593 26.50 -1.57 -20.37
C ARG A 593 27.32 -1.72 -19.10
N ARG A 594 26.73 -2.24 -18.02
CA ARG A 594 27.35 -2.40 -16.69
C ARG A 594 27.86 -1.07 -16.12
N THR A 595 27.13 0.01 -16.37
CA THR A 595 27.50 1.37 -15.95
C THR A 595 26.91 1.78 -14.61
N LEU A 596 26.11 0.92 -13.97
CA LEU A 596 25.61 1.15 -12.62
C LEU A 596 26.77 1.29 -11.63
N SER A 597 26.66 2.26 -10.73
CA SER A 597 27.63 2.47 -9.65
C SER A 597 27.75 1.22 -8.79
N VAL A 598 28.96 0.65 -8.75
CA VAL A 598 29.33 -0.49 -7.90
C VAL A 598 30.58 -0.10 -7.09
N PRO A 599 30.80 -0.71 -5.90
CA PRO A 599 32.04 -0.49 -5.17
C PRO A 599 33.26 -0.78 -6.06
N ARG A 600 34.26 0.12 -6.06
CA ARG A 600 35.46 -0.02 -6.93
C ARG A 600 36.24 -1.33 -6.70
N SER A 601 36.19 -1.85 -5.48
CA SER A 601 36.80 -3.14 -5.10
C SER A 601 35.98 -4.37 -5.49
N SER A 602 34.75 -4.18 -5.98
CA SER A 602 33.86 -5.28 -6.33
C SER A 602 34.36 -6.05 -7.55
N TRP A 603 33.96 -7.33 -7.63
CA TRP A 603 34.22 -8.16 -8.80
C TRP A 603 33.69 -7.53 -10.10
N LEU A 604 32.50 -6.92 -10.04
CA LEU A 604 31.86 -6.26 -11.19
C LEU A 604 32.67 -5.05 -11.70
N ALA A 605 33.25 -4.26 -10.78
CA ALA A 605 34.12 -3.15 -11.14
C ALA A 605 35.38 -3.65 -11.86
N ARG A 606 36.03 -4.68 -11.33
CA ARG A 606 37.20 -5.30 -11.98
C ARG A 606 36.85 -5.85 -13.36
N GLU A 607 35.71 -6.55 -13.46
CA GLU A 607 35.21 -7.09 -14.73
C GLU A 607 35.00 -6.01 -15.78
N ARG A 608 34.34 -4.91 -15.39
CA ARG A 608 34.17 -3.75 -16.27
C ARG A 608 35.51 -3.14 -16.66
N ALA A 609 36.44 -2.95 -15.72
CA ALA A 609 37.76 -2.38 -15.98
C ALA A 609 38.55 -3.22 -17.00
N TYR A 610 38.52 -4.55 -16.84
CA TYR A 610 39.17 -5.48 -17.76
C TYR A 610 38.54 -5.40 -19.17
N LEU A 611 37.20 -5.42 -19.27
CA LEU A 611 36.51 -5.36 -20.56
C LEU A 611 36.74 -4.05 -21.31
N LEU A 612 36.68 -2.92 -20.60
CA LEU A 612 36.95 -1.61 -21.19
C LEU A 612 38.43 -1.48 -21.59
N SER A 613 39.36 -1.96 -20.77
CA SER A 613 40.79 -1.94 -21.10
C SER A 613 41.10 -2.82 -22.32
N ALA A 614 40.45 -3.98 -22.43
CA ALA A 614 40.57 -4.84 -23.60
C ALA A 614 40.04 -4.15 -24.86
N PHE A 615 38.89 -3.47 -24.75
CA PHE A 615 38.34 -2.68 -25.85
C PHE A 615 39.32 -1.59 -26.30
N VAL A 616 39.87 -0.80 -25.37
CA VAL A 616 40.81 0.29 -25.68
C VAL A 616 42.07 -0.26 -26.35
N GLN A 617 42.67 -1.33 -25.80
CA GLN A 617 43.90 -1.92 -26.33
C GLN A 617 43.71 -2.54 -27.72
N ASP A 618 42.60 -3.24 -27.93
CA ASP A 618 42.35 -3.96 -29.17
C ASP A 618 41.65 -3.08 -30.23
N PHE A 619 41.33 -1.82 -29.92
CA PHE A 619 40.57 -0.92 -30.81
C PHE A 619 41.27 -0.71 -32.16
N GLY A 620 40.57 -1.03 -33.25
CA GLY A 620 41.12 -0.90 -34.61
C GLY A 620 42.14 -1.99 -34.98
N THR A 621 42.31 -3.01 -34.15
CA THR A 621 43.23 -4.13 -34.40
C THR A 621 42.47 -5.45 -34.63
N ALA A 622 43.05 -6.36 -35.42
CA ALA A 622 42.50 -7.69 -35.65
C ALA A 622 42.96 -8.74 -34.61
N GLN A 623 43.94 -8.41 -33.76
CA GLN A 623 44.54 -9.33 -32.80
C GLN A 623 44.14 -8.95 -31.38
N ARG A 624 43.52 -9.89 -30.65
CA ARG A 624 43.27 -9.74 -29.22
C ARG A 624 44.56 -10.00 -28.45
N ARG A 625 45.12 -8.97 -27.81
CA ARG A 625 46.35 -9.11 -27.03
C ARG A 625 46.02 -9.44 -25.58
N ARG A 626 46.58 -10.53 -25.04
CA ARG A 626 46.53 -10.90 -23.63
C ARG A 626 47.95 -11.19 -23.12
N PRO A 627 48.34 -10.75 -21.91
CA PRO A 627 47.60 -9.92 -20.95
C PRO A 627 47.45 -8.46 -21.41
N ILE A 628 46.56 -7.70 -20.76
CA ILE A 628 46.35 -6.28 -21.08
C ILE A 628 47.49 -5.46 -20.49
N ARG A 629 48.19 -4.64 -21.30
CA ARG A 629 49.28 -3.77 -20.85
C ARG A 629 48.72 -2.42 -20.39
N LEU A 630 48.90 -2.10 -19.11
CA LEU A 630 48.33 -0.90 -18.52
C LEU A 630 48.94 0.38 -19.10
N ALA A 631 50.21 0.37 -19.48
CA ALA A 631 50.87 1.52 -20.11
C ALA A 631 50.20 1.90 -21.45
N ASP A 632 50.00 0.92 -22.34
CA ASP A 632 49.38 1.11 -23.66
C ASP A 632 47.93 1.64 -23.53
N VAL A 633 47.18 1.09 -22.57
CA VAL A 633 45.80 1.51 -22.27
C VAL A 633 45.76 2.92 -21.71
N ARG A 634 46.63 3.27 -20.75
CA ARG A 634 46.71 4.61 -20.15
C ARG A 634 47.09 5.68 -21.18
N GLU A 635 48.05 5.39 -22.07
CA GLU A 635 48.45 6.28 -23.17
C GLU A 635 47.29 6.53 -24.14
N THR A 636 46.63 5.46 -24.57
CA THR A 636 45.47 5.53 -25.48
C THR A 636 44.31 6.29 -24.85
N LEU A 637 44.01 6.01 -23.58
CA LEU A 637 42.99 6.71 -22.81
C LEU A 637 43.27 8.20 -22.72
N SER A 638 44.51 8.61 -22.43
CA SER A 638 44.89 10.02 -22.37
C SER A 638 44.67 10.72 -23.71
N SER A 639 44.99 10.06 -24.83
CA SER A 639 44.73 10.60 -26.18
C SER A 639 43.22 10.74 -26.47
N TRP A 640 42.43 9.74 -26.06
CA TRP A 640 40.99 9.73 -26.31
C TRP A 640 40.24 10.72 -25.42
N LEU A 641 40.63 10.84 -24.14
CA LEU A 641 40.09 11.84 -23.22
C LEU A 641 40.44 13.25 -23.68
N GLY A 642 41.65 13.49 -24.20
CA GLY A 642 42.02 14.78 -24.79
C GLY A 642 41.18 15.15 -26.03
N ARG A 643 40.70 14.15 -26.80
CA ARG A 643 39.74 14.37 -27.90
C ARG A 643 38.30 14.56 -27.42
N ALA A 644 37.96 13.95 -26.29
CA ALA A 644 36.65 14.09 -25.67
C ALA A 644 36.50 15.39 -24.86
N ASP A 645 37.60 16.07 -24.56
CA ASP A 645 37.60 17.31 -23.80
C ASP A 645 36.83 18.40 -24.56
N GLY A 646 35.83 19.00 -23.91
CA GLY A 646 34.88 19.93 -24.53
C GLY A 646 33.70 19.31 -25.30
N SER A 647 33.63 17.98 -25.45
CA SER A 647 32.48 17.26 -26.02
C SER A 647 31.69 16.54 -24.91
N GLU A 648 30.36 16.67 -24.88
CA GLU A 648 29.56 15.86 -23.95
C GLU A 648 29.52 14.39 -24.38
N ARG A 649 29.81 14.09 -25.66
CA ARG A 649 29.77 12.72 -26.17
C ARG A 649 30.71 12.52 -27.35
N THR A 650 31.79 11.80 -27.08
CA THR A 650 32.53 11.04 -28.08
C THR A 650 32.25 9.56 -27.86
N THR A 651 31.95 8.83 -28.92
CA THR A 651 31.70 7.38 -28.87
C THR A 651 32.70 6.65 -29.74
N TRP A 652 33.20 5.53 -29.24
CA TRP A 652 34.07 4.62 -29.97
C TRP A 652 33.32 3.31 -30.16
N SER A 653 33.10 2.92 -31.40
CA SER A 653 32.39 1.69 -31.75
C SER A 653 33.31 0.69 -32.45
N SER A 654 33.14 -0.57 -32.10
CA SER A 654 33.63 -1.75 -32.82
C SER A 654 32.43 -2.52 -33.36
N SER A 655 32.66 -3.59 -34.13
CA SER A 655 31.60 -4.41 -34.73
C SER A 655 30.61 -5.04 -33.74
N SER A 656 30.94 -5.11 -32.44
CA SER A 656 30.10 -5.78 -31.43
C SER A 656 29.93 -5.01 -30.12
N TYR A 657 30.60 -3.87 -29.97
CA TYR A 657 30.58 -3.11 -28.71
C TYR A 657 30.87 -1.64 -28.95
N SER A 658 30.22 -0.77 -28.16
CA SER A 658 30.40 0.69 -28.22
C SER A 658 30.60 1.21 -26.80
N ILE A 659 31.60 2.08 -26.64
CA ILE A 659 31.86 2.80 -25.40
C ILE A 659 31.81 4.30 -25.65
N ASP A 660 31.58 5.07 -24.59
CA ASP A 660 31.55 6.52 -24.65
C ASP A 660 32.58 7.18 -23.73
N ALA A 661 32.66 8.51 -23.79
CA ALA A 661 33.62 9.28 -23.01
C ALA A 661 33.47 9.07 -21.49
N ASP A 662 32.28 8.71 -20.98
CA ASP A 662 32.08 8.46 -19.55
C ASP A 662 32.67 7.11 -19.14
N ASP A 663 32.59 6.10 -20.01
CA ASP A 663 33.32 4.84 -19.81
C ASP A 663 34.84 5.07 -19.77
N LEU A 664 35.36 5.98 -20.60
CA LEU A 664 36.80 6.30 -20.59
C LEU A 664 37.22 7.05 -19.33
N ARG A 665 36.41 8.01 -18.87
CA ARG A 665 36.67 8.76 -17.63
C ARG A 665 36.64 7.81 -16.43
N TRP A 666 35.59 6.99 -16.35
CA TRP A 666 35.46 5.96 -15.31
C TRP A 666 36.64 4.98 -15.34
N LEU A 667 37.04 4.49 -16.52
CA LEU A 667 38.18 3.60 -16.64
C LEU A 667 39.48 4.30 -16.22
N SER A 668 39.70 5.55 -16.63
CA SER A 668 40.88 6.32 -16.25
C SER A 668 40.99 6.49 -14.74
N GLU A 669 39.89 6.79 -14.06
CA GLU A 669 39.85 6.87 -12.59
C GLU A 669 40.13 5.51 -11.95
N GLN A 670 39.51 4.43 -12.46
CA GLN A 670 39.71 3.09 -11.94
C GLN A 670 41.18 2.64 -12.11
N LEU A 671 41.80 2.91 -13.26
CA LEU A 671 43.18 2.53 -13.53
C LEU A 671 44.21 3.42 -12.82
N ALA A 672 43.83 4.57 -12.26
CA ALA A 672 44.73 5.41 -11.48
C ALA A 672 45.12 4.75 -10.14
N GLU A 673 44.27 3.86 -9.63
CA GLU A 673 44.45 3.14 -8.35
C GLU A 673 44.96 1.70 -8.56
N GLU A 674 45.09 1.23 -9.80
CA GLU A 674 45.60 -0.11 -10.12
C GLU A 674 47.14 -0.12 -10.18
N ASP A 675 47.74 -0.91 -9.28
CA ASP A 675 49.18 -1.15 -9.23
C ASP A 675 49.61 -2.24 -10.22
N GLY A 676 50.78 -2.05 -10.84
CA GLY A 676 51.41 -3.03 -11.75
C GLY A 676 51.38 -2.64 -13.22
N ASP A 677 51.97 -3.49 -14.05
CA ASP A 677 52.18 -3.24 -15.49
C ASP A 677 51.12 -3.91 -16.39
N VAL A 678 50.40 -4.90 -15.84
CA VAL A 678 49.46 -5.73 -16.59
C VAL A 678 48.17 -5.99 -15.83
N LEU A 679 47.05 -5.96 -16.55
CA LEU A 679 45.76 -6.46 -16.08
C LEU A 679 45.60 -7.92 -16.54
N PRO A 680 45.66 -8.90 -15.61
CA PRO A 680 45.45 -10.30 -15.95
C PRO A 680 43.97 -10.56 -16.31
N PRO A 681 43.68 -11.56 -17.15
CA PRO A 681 42.32 -12.01 -17.38
C PRO A 681 41.67 -12.45 -16.06
N LEU A 682 40.47 -11.93 -15.79
CA LEU A 682 39.71 -12.25 -14.57
C LEU A 682 39.12 -13.66 -14.58
N TRP A 683 38.99 -14.22 -15.77
CA TRP A 683 38.63 -15.62 -15.97
C TRP A 683 39.90 -16.37 -16.32
N PRO A 684 40.08 -17.62 -15.86
CA PRO A 684 41.20 -18.43 -16.32
C PRO A 684 41.10 -18.71 -17.85
N ASP A 685 41.92 -19.58 -18.42
CA ASP A 685 41.71 -19.99 -19.82
C ASP A 685 40.62 -21.05 -19.90
N GLY A 686 39.79 -21.04 -20.96
CA GLY A 686 38.71 -22.01 -21.13
C GLY A 686 39.25 -23.45 -21.10
N ASP A 687 38.49 -24.36 -20.52
CA ASP A 687 38.89 -25.75 -20.23
C ASP A 687 38.51 -26.74 -21.34
N GLU A 688 37.61 -26.38 -22.27
CA GLU A 688 37.22 -27.23 -23.41
C GLU A 688 37.17 -26.51 -24.77
N PRO A 689 37.52 -27.19 -25.88
CA PRO A 689 37.37 -26.65 -27.23
C PRO A 689 35.90 -26.71 -27.72
N HIS A 690 35.36 -25.57 -28.17
CA HIS A 690 34.02 -25.43 -28.74
C HIS A 690 34.00 -24.56 -30.01
N THR A 691 33.66 -25.14 -31.16
CA THR A 691 33.49 -24.45 -32.47
C THR A 691 34.54 -23.36 -32.79
N GLY A 692 35.81 -23.66 -32.59
CA GLY A 692 36.92 -22.73 -32.88
C GLY A 692 37.20 -21.69 -31.79
N ARG A 693 36.63 -21.85 -30.59
CA ARG A 693 36.95 -21.08 -29.36
C ARG A 693 37.08 -22.02 -28.17
N TRP A 694 37.74 -21.58 -27.10
CA TRP A 694 37.77 -22.31 -25.83
C TRP A 694 36.59 -21.83 -24.96
N ALA A 695 35.85 -22.75 -24.35
CA ALA A 695 34.69 -22.51 -23.49
C ALA A 695 34.92 -23.14 -22.11
N TRP A 696 34.11 -22.73 -21.13
CA TRP A 696 34.10 -23.25 -19.77
C TRP A 696 33.09 -24.39 -19.62
N GLN A 697 33.49 -25.51 -19.00
CA GLN A 697 32.65 -26.71 -18.80
C GLN A 697 31.35 -26.38 -18.04
N ALA A 698 31.39 -25.45 -17.09
CA ALA A 698 30.22 -24.98 -16.35
C ALA A 698 29.19 -24.20 -17.20
N TYR A 699 29.63 -23.56 -18.28
CA TYR A 699 28.74 -22.84 -19.22
C TYR A 699 28.10 -23.78 -20.25
N LEU A 700 28.81 -24.84 -20.66
CA LEU A 700 28.28 -25.84 -21.59
C LEU A 700 27.08 -26.61 -20.99
N ALA A 701 27.17 -27.02 -19.72
CA ALA A 701 26.10 -27.71 -19.01
C ALA A 701 24.79 -26.89 -18.91
N ARG A 702 24.88 -25.55 -18.85
CA ARG A 702 23.70 -24.66 -18.84
C ARG A 702 23.14 -24.42 -20.23
N ILE A 703 23.97 -24.29 -21.27
CA ILE A 703 23.49 -24.04 -22.64
C ILE A 703 22.71 -25.24 -23.19
N ASP A 704 23.13 -26.46 -22.89
CA ASP A 704 22.40 -27.66 -23.30
C ASP A 704 21.05 -27.81 -22.57
N SER A 705 20.96 -27.33 -21.32
CA SER A 705 19.68 -27.29 -20.59
C SER A 705 18.67 -26.28 -21.14
N TYR A 706 19.13 -25.22 -21.84
CA TYR A 706 18.26 -24.24 -22.49
C TYR A 706 17.90 -24.58 -23.94
N ARG A 707 18.64 -25.50 -24.58
CA ARG A 707 18.28 -26.01 -25.92
C ARG A 707 17.34 -27.20 -25.89
N GLY A 708 17.08 -27.76 -24.70
CA GLY A 708 16.13 -28.85 -24.47
C GLY A 708 14.83 -28.45 -23.76
N ALA A 709 14.57 -27.15 -23.56
CA ALA A 709 13.35 -26.61 -22.91
C ALA A 709 12.50 -25.82 -23.89
#